data_AF-A0A2V7T311-F1
#
_entry.id   AF-A0A2V7T311-F1
#
_cell.length_a   1.000
_cell.length_b   1.000
_cell.length_c   1.000
_cell.angle_alpha   90.00
_cell.angle_beta   90.00
_cell.angle_gamma   90.00
#
_symmetry.space_group_name_H-M   'P 1'
#
loop_
_entity.id
_entity.type
_entity.pdbx_description
1 polymer ?
#
loop_
_entity_poly.entity_id
_entity_poly.type
_entity_poly.pdbx_seq_one_letter_code
_entity_poly.pdbx_strand_id
1 'polypeptide(L)'
;MLEQTCRPRARRRARRRRDDLQVERAGVRRHPPRGRRPHRHDERRGRSGADRGLDQHRPLSIRVEEGARRDGYGEGGRDRIRLVDRKDGEGHGAGGDRHPRVVPGLRRARGTLRRREDRVRVERRAEEDLRQHEDRREATAGVVPAGGRPPLRGRRERAKGEAEEPLEAATSTHPAAPGRRSARVRMSPGSECLLPISRESYSHAPLPMTSTLPATPAGHHVDAGDLRVTRVRALRGPNYWRLAPVIACDVRLGSLEQRSTAELAGFSDRLLEALPTLREHPCSRGTAGGFVERLHEGTHVPHVLEHVSLELQTLAGSDVSFGRVVPSGDEGVWWVIVAYEEEEVGIQSMHAAARLVRACIEGARFDTDEMIHDLQRLYETVRLGPSTGTIVEEARRRGIPVRRLNNRSLVQLGLGRNLRRIQATVTDRTSSIAVEIAQDKDETKRVLGNIGLPVPRGDVVRTIEDAIEVAEDIGFPVIVKPLDASHGRGISRRIDDVEGLRHAFEDARHFSRRVVIEHFAAGNDHRVLVVNGRVVACAERVPARVIGDGRSTVRALIETANRDPRRGIGHTKILTHLPLDEQTERFLAVEGRTFDSVPASGEEVCLRQTANLSTGGTSIDRTDEMHPDNKTACEIAAAAVGLDIAGIDVMTEDISVAFRENGAVIIEVNAGPGIRMHTHPTEGTPRGVGAPIVDMLYPPGVESTIPVIAVTGTNGKTTTTRLIAHLFRNTGLTVGFTTTDGVYLQNRLVMEGDMTGPFSANIILTNPTVEVAVLETARGGILRAGLGFDEADVGVVLNVSPDHLGLRGINTIEQLAEVKSVVPAVTKREGHAVLNADDPLVYGMREVTGADIVLFSTREYGENEIVADHVSRGGIAAVIEQGTFVIRRGRLRIPIAAEHDVPLSVGGAARFQRQNVLAAIAATYVQGMRYDDIRAGLLSFFPSPSTTPGRLNMIRVRGGGRVLVDYAHNAAAIGGLVDFVWNTPAAKRFCVLTVPGDRRDDDIREAGRLCARFDRVIIKEDIDRRGRARGEIAELLKEGLVEGGLDPSRIEVLYEEGEAVNRGLDLLGEDDLLVVHADKVPGTLAIVRERAVQGA
;
A
#
# COMPACT_ATOMS: atom_id res chain seq x y z
N MET A 1 -56.39 -10.10 23.24
CA MET A 1 -56.38 -11.55 22.89
C MET A 1 -55.39 -11.77 21.74
N LEU A 2 -55.21 -13.00 21.27
CA LEU A 2 -54.15 -13.39 20.33
C LEU A 2 -54.44 -13.00 18.87
N GLU A 3 -53.38 -12.74 18.11
CA GLU A 3 -52.94 -13.36 16.82
C GLU A 3 -51.70 -12.57 16.33
N GLN A 4 -50.52 -13.13 15.96
CA GLN A 4 -50.17 -14.15 14.95
C GLN A 4 -50.45 -13.67 13.49
N THR A 5 -49.55 -13.76 12.50
CA THR A 5 -48.12 -14.21 12.50
C THR A 5 -47.27 -13.59 11.35
N CYS A 6 -45.96 -13.71 11.52
CA CYS A 6 -44.82 -13.32 10.66
C CYS A 6 -44.85 -13.57 9.13
N ARG A 7 -44.31 -12.58 8.38
CA ARG A 7 -43.32 -12.70 7.26
C ARG A 7 -43.75 -13.43 5.96
N PRO A 8 -42.91 -13.42 4.89
CA PRO A 8 -42.01 -12.38 4.36
C PRO A 8 -42.31 -12.05 2.87
N ARG A 9 -41.65 -11.03 2.29
CA ARG A 9 -41.48 -10.94 0.82
C ARG A 9 -40.10 -10.48 0.40
N ALA A 10 -39.52 -11.19 -0.57
CA ALA A 10 -38.30 -10.81 -1.28
C ALA A 10 -38.62 -10.11 -2.61
N ARG A 11 -37.60 -9.43 -3.17
CA ARG A 11 -37.40 -9.06 -4.59
C ARG A 11 -38.64 -8.94 -5.49
N ARG A 12 -38.96 -7.71 -5.93
CA ARG A 12 -39.55 -7.49 -7.27
C ARG A 12 -38.92 -6.30 -7.99
N ARG A 13 -38.70 -6.47 -9.30
CA ARG A 13 -38.34 -5.41 -10.27
C ARG A 13 -39.58 -4.58 -10.65
N ALA A 14 -39.29 -3.48 -11.33
CA ALA A 14 -40.04 -2.88 -12.45
C ALA A 14 -40.99 -1.68 -12.18
N ARG A 15 -40.57 -0.55 -12.78
CA ARG A 15 -41.38 0.42 -13.56
C ARG A 15 -42.83 0.69 -13.12
N ARG A 16 -43.06 1.90 -12.59
CA ARG A 16 -44.19 2.75 -13.00
C ARG A 16 -43.79 4.23 -13.04
N ARG A 17 -43.72 4.78 -14.25
CA ARG A 17 -44.32 6.08 -14.60
C ARG A 17 -44.93 5.95 -16.00
N ARG A 18 -46.12 6.51 -16.14
CA ARG A 18 -46.81 6.86 -17.37
C ARG A 18 -47.54 8.18 -17.06
N ASP A 19 -48.38 8.64 -17.99
CA ASP A 19 -49.09 9.91 -17.91
C ASP A 19 -48.11 11.07 -18.24
N ASP A 20 -48.32 11.91 -19.26
CA ASP A 20 -49.38 11.85 -20.28
C ASP A 20 -48.98 12.53 -21.60
N LEU A 21 -49.65 12.12 -22.69
CA LEU A 21 -50.12 12.93 -23.84
C LEU A 21 -50.28 12.09 -25.13
N GLN A 22 -51.23 12.52 -25.97
CA GLN A 22 -51.65 11.88 -27.21
C GLN A 22 -51.25 12.71 -28.44
N VAL A 23 -51.28 12.10 -29.64
CA VAL A 23 -52.11 12.52 -30.81
C VAL A 23 -51.69 11.72 -32.06
N GLU A 24 -52.64 10.94 -32.62
CA GLU A 24 -52.84 10.52 -34.03
C GLU A 24 -51.66 9.93 -34.89
N ARG A 25 -51.84 9.19 -36.01
CA ARG A 25 -53.03 8.78 -36.81
C ARG A 25 -52.74 7.43 -37.53
N ALA A 26 -53.80 6.68 -37.92
CA ALA A 26 -53.95 5.56 -38.91
C ALA A 26 -52.74 4.68 -39.39
N GLY A 27 -52.88 3.37 -39.68
CA GLY A 27 -54.02 2.44 -39.63
C GLY A 27 -53.82 1.12 -40.45
N VAL A 28 -54.89 0.32 -40.62
CA VAL A 28 -55.10 -0.73 -41.66
C VAL A 28 -54.51 -2.18 -41.51
N ARG A 29 -55.36 -3.08 -40.97
CA ARG A 29 -55.75 -4.47 -41.41
C ARG A 29 -54.82 -5.73 -41.36
N ARG A 30 -55.42 -6.80 -40.77
CA ARG A 30 -55.49 -8.25 -41.18
C ARG A 30 -54.35 -9.29 -40.85
N HIS A 31 -54.50 -9.91 -39.67
CA HIS A 31 -54.60 -11.37 -39.35
C HIS A 31 -54.85 -12.41 -40.50
N PRO A 32 -54.74 -13.76 -40.27
CA PRO A 32 -53.85 -14.62 -39.41
C PRO A 32 -53.59 -16.03 -40.10
N PRO A 33 -53.70 -17.29 -39.53
CA PRO A 33 -53.41 -17.93 -38.21
C PRO A 33 -52.74 -19.37 -38.24
N ARG A 34 -52.62 -20.04 -37.05
CA ARG A 34 -52.55 -21.53 -36.74
C ARG A 34 -51.19 -22.27 -36.83
N GLY A 35 -50.91 -23.32 -36.01
CA GLY A 35 -51.61 -23.82 -34.80
C GLY A 35 -51.17 -25.19 -34.19
N ARG A 36 -51.49 -25.40 -32.89
CA ARG A 36 -51.75 -26.65 -32.09
C ARG A 36 -50.85 -27.93 -32.16
N ARG A 37 -50.21 -28.31 -31.02
CA ARG A 37 -50.48 -29.44 -30.03
C ARG A 37 -51.02 -30.83 -30.51
N PRO A 38 -50.96 -31.96 -29.71
CA PRO A 38 -50.23 -32.35 -28.46
C PRO A 38 -49.82 -33.88 -28.29
N HIS A 39 -49.51 -34.32 -27.04
CA HIS A 39 -49.59 -35.70 -26.40
C HIS A 39 -48.37 -36.67 -26.47
N ARG A 40 -47.85 -37.24 -25.34
CA ARG A 40 -48.24 -38.40 -24.42
C ARG A 40 -47.87 -39.79 -25.01
N HIS A 41 -47.51 -40.88 -24.28
CA HIS A 41 -47.51 -41.27 -22.84
C HIS A 41 -46.49 -42.43 -22.57
N ASP A 42 -46.09 -42.71 -21.31
CA ASP A 42 -45.82 -44.00 -20.57
C ASP A 42 -45.28 -45.32 -21.26
N GLU A 43 -44.79 -46.41 -20.62
CA GLU A 43 -44.67 -46.83 -19.20
C GLU A 43 -43.54 -47.90 -18.89
N ARG A 44 -43.07 -47.93 -17.61
CA ARG A 44 -42.61 -49.04 -16.69
C ARG A 44 -42.02 -50.42 -17.13
N ARG A 45 -40.92 -50.79 -16.41
CA ARG A 45 -40.53 -52.12 -15.81
C ARG A 45 -40.21 -53.32 -16.76
N GLY A 46 -39.36 -54.31 -16.42
CA GLY A 46 -38.37 -54.46 -15.32
C GLY A 46 -37.88 -55.91 -15.05
N ARG A 47 -36.57 -56.09 -14.75
CA ARG A 47 -35.85 -57.27 -14.17
C ARG A 47 -36.05 -58.71 -14.73
N SER A 48 -34.99 -59.26 -15.34
CA SER A 48 -34.22 -60.44 -14.88
C SER A 48 -33.00 -60.64 -15.83
N GLY A 49 -31.99 -61.43 -15.46
CA GLY A 49 -30.75 -61.55 -16.27
C GLY A 49 -30.09 -62.93 -16.21
N ALA A 50 -29.14 -63.18 -17.12
CA ALA A 50 -28.35 -64.40 -17.17
C ALA A 50 -26.94 -64.18 -17.78
N ASP A 51 -25.93 -64.64 -17.02
CA ASP A 51 -24.67 -65.27 -17.43
C ASP A 51 -23.53 -64.55 -18.21
N ARG A 52 -22.29 -64.88 -17.81
CA ARG A 52 -20.96 -64.76 -18.47
C ARG A 52 -20.45 -63.45 -19.10
N GLY A 53 -19.31 -62.97 -18.57
CA GLY A 53 -18.11 -62.77 -19.44
C GLY A 53 -17.19 -61.56 -19.21
N LEU A 54 -16.05 -61.80 -18.55
CA LEU A 54 -14.75 -61.09 -18.67
C LEU A 54 -14.58 -59.64 -18.12
N ASP A 55 -13.45 -59.50 -17.41
CA ASP A 55 -12.63 -58.35 -17.01
C ASP A 55 -13.23 -57.08 -16.36
N GLN A 56 -13.03 -57.07 -15.04
CA GLN A 56 -13.34 -56.05 -14.04
C GLN A 56 -12.54 -54.75 -14.28
N HIS A 57 -13.15 -53.57 -14.26
CA HIS A 57 -13.66 -52.80 -13.10
C HIS A 57 -12.62 -52.18 -12.14
N ARG A 58 -12.31 -50.91 -12.42
CA ARG A 58 -12.39 -49.68 -11.57
C ARG A 58 -12.11 -49.72 -10.04
N PRO A 59 -11.64 -48.58 -9.47
CA PRO A 59 -11.13 -48.50 -8.08
C PRO A 59 -12.21 -48.28 -7.02
N LEU A 60 -11.87 -48.54 -5.75
CA LEU A 60 -12.38 -47.82 -4.57
C LEU A 60 -11.50 -48.02 -3.31
N SER A 61 -11.41 -46.95 -2.53
CA SER A 61 -10.71 -46.67 -1.26
C SER A 61 -11.14 -47.46 0.00
N ILE A 62 -10.31 -47.42 1.07
CA ILE A 62 -10.62 -47.23 2.54
C ILE A 62 -9.81 -48.14 3.53
N ARG A 63 -9.31 -47.50 4.62
CA ARG A 63 -8.85 -48.00 5.97
C ARG A 63 -7.67 -49.01 6.15
N VAL A 64 -6.61 -48.48 6.77
CA VAL A 64 -6.07 -48.80 8.13
C VAL A 64 -6.53 -50.10 8.82
N GLU A 65 -5.57 -50.90 9.30
CA GLU A 65 -5.57 -51.50 10.65
C GLU A 65 -4.12 -51.82 11.13
N GLU A 66 -3.94 -52.31 12.37
CA GLU A 66 -2.66 -52.30 13.12
C GLU A 66 -1.83 -53.61 13.04
N GLY A 67 -0.54 -53.55 13.41
CA GLY A 67 0.30 -54.75 13.59
C GLY A 67 1.74 -54.43 14.03
N ALA A 68 2.11 -54.78 15.27
CA ALA A 68 3.38 -54.39 15.89
C ALA A 68 4.49 -55.46 15.85
N ARG A 69 5.76 -55.02 15.85
CA ARG A 69 6.93 -55.68 16.50
C ARG A 69 8.10 -54.70 16.68
N ARG A 70 9.13 -55.12 17.42
CA ARG A 70 10.15 -54.27 18.06
C ARG A 70 11.54 -54.36 17.40
N ASP A 71 12.47 -53.60 18.00
CA ASP A 71 13.95 -53.71 17.97
C ASP A 71 14.64 -53.09 16.73
N GLY A 72 15.66 -52.22 16.86
CA GLY A 72 16.19 -51.56 18.06
C GLY A 72 17.46 -50.72 17.79
N TYR A 73 17.75 -49.73 18.66
CA TYR A 73 18.99 -48.95 18.85
C TYR A 73 19.69 -48.23 17.66
N GLY A 74 20.14 -46.98 17.91
CA GLY A 74 21.06 -46.23 17.04
C GLY A 74 21.14 -44.75 17.40
N GLU A 75 22.32 -44.23 17.74
CA GLU A 75 22.52 -42.86 18.26
C GLU A 75 23.13 -41.88 17.25
N GLY A 76 22.86 -40.58 17.46
CA GLY A 76 23.87 -39.53 17.32
C GLY A 76 24.03 -38.83 15.96
N GLY A 77 24.84 -37.76 15.97
CA GLY A 77 25.37 -37.12 14.76
C GLY A 77 24.75 -35.79 14.33
N ARG A 78 25.11 -34.69 15.00
CA ARG A 78 25.29 -33.40 14.30
C ARG A 78 26.66 -33.45 13.60
N ASP A 79 26.81 -32.94 12.38
CA ASP A 79 27.44 -31.62 12.19
C ASP A 79 27.42 -31.10 10.73
N ARG A 80 27.93 -29.86 10.59
CA ARG A 80 28.04 -29.04 9.38
C ARG A 80 29.02 -29.60 8.35
N ILE A 81 28.72 -29.41 7.06
CA ILE A 81 29.71 -29.48 5.99
C ILE A 81 30.16 -28.05 5.62
N ARG A 82 31.48 -27.81 5.61
CA ARG A 82 32.12 -26.61 5.04
C ARG A 82 32.66 -26.92 3.64
N LEU A 83 32.74 -25.91 2.78
CA LEU A 83 33.52 -26.01 1.55
C LEU A 83 35.02 -26.17 1.86
N VAL A 84 35.71 -26.93 1.02
CA VAL A 84 37.15 -26.77 0.75
C VAL A 84 37.33 -26.77 -0.76
N ASP A 85 38.00 -25.73 -1.26
CA ASP A 85 38.39 -25.57 -2.67
C ASP A 85 39.79 -26.15 -2.90
N ARG A 86 40.04 -26.79 -4.04
CA ARG A 86 41.40 -27.03 -4.55
C ARG A 86 41.46 -27.36 -6.04
N LYS A 87 42.63 -27.03 -6.61
CA LYS A 87 42.93 -26.77 -8.02
C LYS A 87 43.61 -27.93 -8.75
N ASP A 88 43.47 -27.87 -10.09
CA ASP A 88 44.44 -28.12 -11.17
C ASP A 88 45.33 -29.39 -11.15
N GLY A 89 45.31 -30.14 -12.27
CA GLY A 89 46.26 -31.22 -12.57
C GLY A 89 45.95 -31.96 -13.89
N GLU A 90 46.89 -31.96 -14.85
CA GLU A 90 46.73 -32.58 -16.18
C GLU A 90 47.21 -34.05 -16.24
N GLY A 91 46.74 -34.82 -17.24
CA GLY A 91 47.22 -36.19 -17.54
C GLY A 91 46.81 -36.66 -18.95
N HIS A 92 47.67 -37.42 -19.63
CA HIS A 92 47.55 -37.73 -21.08
C HIS A 92 47.08 -39.16 -21.42
N GLY A 93 46.36 -39.29 -22.54
CA GLY A 93 46.42 -40.41 -23.48
C GLY A 93 45.48 -41.62 -23.28
N ALA A 94 45.25 -42.49 -24.27
CA ALA A 94 45.51 -42.38 -25.73
C ALA A 94 44.80 -43.53 -26.53
N GLY A 95 44.48 -43.27 -27.81
CA GLY A 95 44.35 -44.30 -28.87
C GLY A 95 42.96 -44.91 -29.16
N GLY A 96 42.69 -45.24 -30.43
CA GLY A 96 41.53 -46.05 -30.86
C GLY A 96 40.81 -45.58 -32.13
N ASP A 97 41.42 -45.74 -33.31
CA ASP A 97 40.84 -45.29 -34.60
C ASP A 97 40.14 -46.44 -35.38
N ARG A 98 39.00 -46.15 -36.01
CA ARG A 98 38.36 -46.91 -37.12
C ARG A 98 37.04 -46.27 -37.59
N HIS A 99 36.94 -46.01 -38.89
CA HIS A 99 35.70 -45.60 -39.58
C HIS A 99 35.68 -46.23 -40.99
N PRO A 100 34.51 -46.46 -41.62
CA PRO A 100 34.15 -45.53 -42.72
C PRO A 100 32.64 -45.35 -43.04
N ARG A 101 32.28 -44.12 -43.46
CA ARG A 101 31.29 -43.77 -44.52
C ARG A 101 29.78 -44.07 -44.29
N VAL A 102 28.80 -43.30 -44.79
CA VAL A 102 28.61 -41.94 -45.42
C VAL A 102 27.07 -41.85 -45.69
N VAL A 103 26.22 -40.80 -45.68
CA VAL A 103 26.05 -39.36 -45.27
C VAL A 103 24.51 -39.06 -45.42
N PRO A 104 23.93 -37.83 -45.25
CA PRO A 104 24.39 -36.55 -44.66
C PRO A 104 23.43 -35.96 -43.57
N GLY A 105 23.92 -35.05 -42.71
CA GLY A 105 23.06 -34.24 -41.84
C GLY A 105 23.79 -33.17 -41.01
N LEU A 106 23.13 -32.01 -40.80
CA LEU A 106 23.45 -30.91 -39.88
C LEU A 106 24.91 -30.38 -39.83
N ARG A 107 25.19 -29.33 -40.63
CA ARG A 107 26.14 -28.26 -40.23
C ARG A 107 25.38 -27.03 -39.74
N ARG A 108 25.17 -26.85 -38.42
CA ARG A 108 24.86 -25.54 -37.79
C ARG A 108 24.92 -25.51 -36.25
N ALA A 109 25.97 -26.10 -35.64
CA ALA A 109 26.16 -26.13 -34.18
C ALA A 109 27.53 -25.57 -33.71
N ARG A 110 27.89 -24.36 -34.15
CA ARG A 110 29.09 -23.64 -33.67
C ARG A 110 28.88 -22.14 -33.35
N GLY A 111 27.64 -21.64 -33.42
CA GLY A 111 27.33 -20.22 -33.11
C GLY A 111 26.98 -19.92 -31.65
N THR A 112 26.70 -20.95 -30.84
CA THR A 112 26.07 -20.80 -29.51
C THR A 112 27.03 -20.73 -28.32
N LEU A 113 28.29 -21.20 -28.44
CA LEU A 113 29.27 -21.07 -27.35
C LEU A 113 29.83 -19.65 -27.20
N ARG A 114 30.33 -19.03 -28.28
CA ARG A 114 30.92 -17.67 -28.22
C ARG A 114 29.96 -16.63 -27.61
N ARG A 115 28.67 -16.71 -27.91
CA ARG A 115 27.63 -15.82 -27.34
C ARG A 115 27.43 -15.95 -25.82
N ARG A 116 27.92 -17.01 -25.17
CA ARG A 116 27.99 -17.09 -23.69
C ARG A 116 29.25 -16.44 -23.14
N GLU A 117 30.39 -16.63 -23.81
CA GLU A 117 31.70 -16.10 -23.38
C GLU A 117 31.73 -14.57 -23.42
N ASP A 118 31.23 -13.97 -24.51
CA ASP A 118 31.15 -12.51 -24.65
C ASP A 118 30.25 -11.87 -23.59
N ARG A 119 29.15 -12.54 -23.21
CA ARG A 119 28.17 -12.02 -22.23
C ARG A 119 28.76 -11.95 -20.81
N VAL A 120 29.42 -13.02 -20.36
CA VAL A 120 30.11 -13.05 -19.05
C VAL A 120 31.21 -11.98 -18.98
N ARG A 121 31.80 -11.62 -20.12
CA ARG A 121 32.84 -10.59 -20.22
C ARG A 121 32.30 -9.16 -20.09
N VAL A 122 31.05 -8.92 -20.47
CA VAL A 122 30.34 -7.64 -20.24
C VAL A 122 29.86 -7.54 -18.80
N GLU A 123 29.27 -8.62 -18.27
CA GLU A 123 28.75 -8.66 -16.89
C GLU A 123 29.87 -8.41 -15.85
N ARG A 124 31.08 -8.97 -16.04
CA ARG A 124 32.24 -8.66 -15.17
C ARG A 124 32.72 -7.20 -15.21
N ARG A 125 32.67 -6.53 -16.38
CA ARG A 125 33.08 -5.12 -16.47
C ARG A 125 32.16 -4.21 -15.66
N ALA A 126 30.86 -4.48 -15.67
CA ALA A 126 29.92 -3.74 -14.83
C ALA A 126 30.19 -3.92 -13.32
N GLU A 127 30.64 -5.10 -12.89
CA GLU A 127 31.05 -5.32 -11.48
C GLU A 127 32.37 -4.60 -11.12
N GLU A 128 33.32 -4.50 -12.06
CA GLU A 128 34.59 -3.77 -11.86
C GLU A 128 34.36 -2.25 -11.83
N ASP A 129 33.49 -1.72 -12.70
CA ASP A 129 33.12 -0.29 -12.72
C ASP A 129 32.32 0.13 -11.48
N LEU A 130 31.47 -0.75 -10.92
CA LEU A 130 30.78 -0.48 -9.65
C LEU A 130 31.76 -0.33 -8.48
N ARG A 131 32.75 -1.24 -8.35
CA ARG A 131 33.70 -1.22 -7.23
C ARG A 131 34.57 0.04 -7.23
N GLN A 132 35.03 0.48 -8.40
CA GLN A 132 35.76 1.75 -8.54
C GLN A 132 34.90 2.98 -8.16
N HIS A 133 33.57 2.84 -8.13
CA HIS A 133 32.65 3.87 -7.67
C HIS A 133 32.37 3.83 -6.16
N GLU A 134 32.58 2.68 -5.50
CA GLU A 134 32.50 2.51 -4.05
C GLU A 134 33.81 2.91 -3.37
N ASP A 135 34.97 2.49 -3.89
CA ASP A 135 36.30 2.88 -3.39
C ASP A 135 36.48 4.42 -3.36
N ARG A 136 35.85 5.13 -4.31
CA ARG A 136 35.85 6.60 -4.38
C ARG A 136 34.98 7.30 -3.31
N ARG A 137 34.13 6.57 -2.58
CA ARG A 137 33.34 7.12 -1.46
C ARG A 137 34.05 6.99 -0.12
N GLU A 138 34.89 5.99 0.09
CA GLU A 138 35.62 5.83 1.34
C GLU A 138 36.84 6.78 1.45
N ALA A 139 37.39 7.22 0.31
CA ALA A 139 38.58 8.07 0.22
C ALA A 139 38.45 9.51 0.78
N THR A 140 37.28 9.93 1.29
CA THR A 140 37.01 11.32 1.73
C THR A 140 36.83 11.47 3.25
N ALA A 141 37.05 10.41 4.05
CA ALA A 141 36.89 10.42 5.51
C ALA A 141 38.24 10.49 6.26
N GLY A 142 38.78 11.70 6.45
CA GLY A 142 40.07 11.91 7.12
C GLY A 142 40.02 11.99 8.66
N VAL A 143 40.82 11.13 9.32
CA VAL A 143 41.74 11.34 10.49
C VAL A 143 41.39 12.51 11.47
N VAL A 144 41.41 12.43 12.81
CA VAL A 144 42.41 11.89 13.79
C VAL A 144 41.77 11.74 15.22
N PRO A 145 42.52 11.50 16.32
CA PRO A 145 43.17 10.27 16.81
C PRO A 145 42.44 9.62 18.03
N ALA A 146 43.01 8.54 18.59
CA ALA A 146 42.58 7.96 19.88
C ALA A 146 43.46 8.44 21.07
N GLY A 147 42.90 8.49 22.29
CA GLY A 147 43.70 8.69 23.51
C GLY A 147 42.95 8.79 24.84
N GLY A 148 43.41 8.01 25.84
CA GLY A 148 43.41 8.38 27.28
C GLY A 148 42.10 8.29 28.11
N ARG A 149 42.09 7.39 29.10
CA ARG A 149 41.31 7.57 30.36
C ARG A 149 42.20 8.26 31.41
N PRO A 150 41.62 9.14 32.25
CA PRO A 150 41.85 9.07 33.69
C PRO A 150 40.52 9.10 34.51
N PRO A 151 40.54 8.88 35.85
CA PRO A 151 39.35 8.41 36.57
C PRO A 151 38.88 9.24 37.79
N LEU A 152 37.66 8.92 38.27
CA LEU A 152 37.21 8.88 39.67
C LEU A 152 37.59 10.03 40.65
N ARG A 153 36.59 10.86 41.01
CA ARG A 153 36.18 11.32 42.37
C ARG A 153 35.31 12.60 42.24
N GLY A 154 34.24 12.85 43.00
CA GLY A 154 33.52 12.02 43.97
C GLY A 154 33.30 12.71 45.32
N ARG A 155 32.05 12.66 45.84
CA ARG A 155 31.56 13.28 47.11
C ARG A 155 31.46 14.83 47.05
N ARG A 156 30.64 15.52 47.88
CA ARG A 156 30.01 15.17 49.17
C ARG A 156 28.77 16.05 49.47
N GLU A 157 27.89 15.59 50.39
CA GLU A 157 27.01 16.35 51.35
C GLU A 157 26.16 17.58 50.88
N ARG A 158 24.84 17.75 51.15
CA ARG A 158 23.90 17.51 52.29
C ARG A 158 23.50 18.83 53.01
N ALA A 159 22.26 19.30 52.81
CA ALA A 159 21.34 19.98 53.76
C ALA A 159 19.97 20.16 53.03
N LYS A 160 18.76 19.92 53.56
CA LYS A 160 18.02 20.43 54.76
C LYS A 160 17.75 21.95 54.68
N GLY A 161 16.54 22.48 54.98
CA GLY A 161 15.25 21.91 55.44
C GLY A 161 14.06 22.25 54.49
N GLU A 162 12.80 21.81 54.70
CA GLU A 162 11.85 22.05 55.82
C GLU A 162 11.31 23.51 55.84
N ALA A 163 10.00 23.83 55.89
CA ALA A 163 8.75 23.03 55.85
C ALA A 163 7.47 23.92 55.60
N GLU A 164 6.26 23.34 55.75
CA GLU A 164 4.93 23.96 56.08
C GLU A 164 4.08 24.72 54.99
N GLU A 165 3.15 23.97 54.36
CA GLU A 165 1.65 23.98 54.50
C GLU A 165 0.88 25.15 55.21
N PRO A 166 -0.49 25.25 55.15
CA PRO A 166 -1.53 24.69 54.23
C PRO A 166 -2.75 25.65 53.92
N LEU A 167 -3.88 25.10 53.42
CA LEU A 167 -5.30 25.62 53.42
C LEU A 167 -5.66 26.74 52.39
N GLU A 168 -6.91 26.94 51.90
CA GLU A 168 -8.22 26.25 52.02
C GLU A 168 -9.09 26.40 50.73
N ALA A 169 -10.41 26.08 50.74
CA ALA A 169 -11.28 25.93 49.54
C ALA A 169 -12.63 26.71 49.56
N ALA A 170 -13.28 26.97 48.41
CA ALA A 170 -14.73 27.33 48.31
C ALA A 170 -15.40 27.31 46.89
N THR A 171 -16.25 26.29 46.63
CA THR A 171 -17.63 26.26 46.03
C THR A 171 -18.21 27.24 44.95
N SER A 172 -19.18 26.70 44.16
CA SER A 172 -20.41 27.33 43.56
C SER A 172 -20.34 27.94 42.12
N THR A 173 -21.38 28.03 41.24
CA THR A 173 -22.71 27.35 41.05
C THR A 173 -23.28 27.49 39.60
N HIS A 174 -24.35 26.75 39.26
CA HIS A 174 -25.18 26.71 38.01
C HIS A 174 -25.89 28.04 37.58
N PRO A 175 -26.42 28.25 36.32
CA PRO A 175 -27.50 27.46 35.62
C PRO A 175 -27.41 27.37 34.05
N ALA A 176 -28.53 27.09 33.32
CA ALA A 176 -28.52 26.56 31.94
C ALA A 176 -29.72 26.92 30.99
N ALA A 177 -29.54 26.62 29.68
CA ALA A 177 -30.52 26.49 28.56
C ALA A 177 -31.22 27.77 28.00
N PRO A 178 -31.96 27.76 26.84
CA PRO A 178 -32.27 26.68 25.87
C PRO A 178 -32.10 26.98 24.33
N GLY A 179 -31.86 25.95 23.50
CA GLY A 179 -31.45 26.03 22.07
C GLY A 179 -32.49 26.21 20.94
N ARG A 180 -32.14 25.84 19.68
CA ARG A 180 -33.08 25.77 18.52
C ARG A 180 -32.54 25.03 17.26
N ARG A 181 -33.38 24.13 16.72
CA ARG A 181 -33.67 23.70 15.31
C ARG A 181 -32.54 23.44 14.28
N SER A 182 -32.84 22.49 13.39
CA SER A 182 -31.97 21.95 12.33
C SER A 182 -32.22 22.52 10.93
N ALA A 183 -31.21 22.43 10.06
CA ALA A 183 -31.33 22.53 8.60
C ALA A 183 -30.44 21.45 7.95
N ARG A 184 -30.89 20.82 6.86
CA ARG A 184 -30.10 19.83 6.09
C ARG A 184 -29.53 20.48 4.83
N VAL A 185 -28.22 20.41 4.66
CA VAL A 185 -27.53 20.78 3.41
C VAL A 185 -27.13 19.51 2.66
N ARG A 186 -27.30 19.49 1.33
CA ARG A 186 -26.69 18.47 0.47
C ARG A 186 -25.25 18.90 0.18
N MET A 187 -24.27 18.02 0.39
CA MET A 187 -22.90 18.23 -0.07
C MET A 187 -22.60 17.38 -1.30
N SER A 188 -21.72 17.89 -2.16
CA SER A 188 -21.23 17.21 -3.37
C SER A 188 -20.15 16.18 -3.03
N PRO A 189 -19.99 15.10 -3.81
CA PRO A 189 -18.85 14.20 -3.65
C PRO A 189 -17.55 14.94 -3.99
N GLY A 190 -16.61 15.00 -3.05
CA GLY A 190 -15.34 15.71 -3.21
C GLY A 190 -14.78 16.35 -1.92
N SER A 191 -15.59 16.49 -0.87
CA SER A 191 -15.08 16.89 0.46
C SER A 191 -14.28 15.76 1.11
N GLU A 192 -13.01 15.99 1.44
CA GLU A 192 -12.23 15.08 2.30
C GLU A 192 -13.01 14.81 3.60
N CYS A 193 -13.12 13.54 3.99
CA CYS A 193 -13.66 13.18 5.28
C CYS A 193 -12.58 13.37 6.36
N LEU A 194 -12.31 14.63 6.70
CA LEU A 194 -11.80 14.96 8.03
C LEU A 194 -12.68 14.23 9.05
N LEU A 195 -12.05 13.69 10.10
CA LEU A 195 -12.76 13.15 11.26
C LEU A 195 -13.86 14.15 11.67
N PRO A 196 -15.11 13.72 11.92
CA PRO A 196 -16.19 14.59 12.39
C PRO A 196 -15.99 14.96 13.87
N ILE A 197 -14.80 15.52 14.17
CA ILE A 197 -14.50 16.24 15.38
C ILE A 197 -15.50 17.39 15.43
N SER A 198 -16.39 17.36 16.41
CA SER A 198 -17.25 18.48 16.74
C SER A 198 -16.39 19.73 16.92
N ARG A 199 -16.78 20.83 16.24
CA ARG A 199 -16.19 22.17 16.43
C ARG A 199 -16.26 22.68 17.89
N GLU A 200 -16.94 21.93 18.75
CA GLU A 200 -17.25 22.23 20.15
C GLU A 200 -16.59 21.23 21.15
N SER A 201 -15.79 20.24 20.70
CA SER A 201 -15.12 19.29 21.61
C SER A 201 -13.60 19.22 21.49
N TYR A 202 -12.99 19.80 20.46
CA TYR A 202 -11.65 20.40 20.58
C TYR A 202 -11.78 21.93 20.67
N SER A 203 -12.57 22.37 21.65
CA SER A 203 -12.27 23.61 22.37
C SER A 203 -11.35 23.34 23.57
N HIS A 204 -10.30 22.54 23.36
CA HIS A 204 -9.01 23.09 23.76
C HIS A 204 -8.91 24.44 23.04
N ALA A 205 -8.78 25.52 23.80
CA ALA A 205 -8.47 26.81 23.21
C ALA A 205 -7.25 26.66 22.28
N PRO A 206 -7.02 27.59 21.32
CA PRO A 206 -5.63 27.83 20.93
C PRO A 206 -4.81 27.89 22.22
N LEU A 207 -3.69 27.16 22.29
CA LEU A 207 -2.77 27.19 23.44
C LEU A 207 -2.70 28.64 23.92
N PRO A 208 -2.81 28.94 25.24
CA PRO A 208 -2.72 30.32 25.71
C PRO A 208 -1.31 30.85 25.43
N MET A 209 -1.13 31.37 24.22
CA MET A 209 0.03 32.14 23.74
C MET A 209 0.02 33.55 24.35
N THR A 210 -0.87 33.78 25.32
CA THR A 210 -0.74 34.72 26.42
C THR A 210 0.11 34.18 27.58
N SER A 211 0.87 33.09 27.37
CA SER A 211 2.23 33.01 27.90
C SER A 211 3.02 34.12 27.22
N THR A 212 3.01 35.31 27.81
CA THR A 212 4.04 36.31 27.56
C THR A 212 5.37 35.66 27.95
N LEU A 213 6.18 35.30 26.95
CA LEU A 213 7.48 34.68 27.18
C LEU A 213 8.25 35.52 28.22
N PRO A 214 8.75 34.91 29.31
CA PRO A 214 9.47 35.67 30.33
C PRO A 214 10.71 36.29 29.69
N ALA A 215 10.80 37.62 29.71
CA ALA A 215 11.85 38.38 29.04
C ALA A 215 13.22 37.95 29.59
N THR A 216 13.90 37.08 28.85
CA THR A 216 15.17 36.48 29.25
C THR A 216 16.34 37.40 28.89
N PRO A 217 17.45 37.37 29.64
CA PRO A 217 18.52 38.34 29.47
C PRO A 217 19.14 38.33 28.07
N ALA A 218 19.40 39.53 27.54
CA ALA A 218 20.21 39.70 26.34
C ALA A 218 21.64 39.19 26.60
N GLY A 219 22.08 38.17 25.84
CA GLY A 219 23.41 37.58 26.00
C GLY A 219 23.57 36.16 25.46
N HIS A 220 22.50 35.38 25.36
CA HIS A 220 22.57 34.05 24.73
C HIS A 220 22.65 34.15 23.21
N HIS A 221 23.79 33.73 22.65
CA HIS A 221 24.00 33.56 21.22
C HIS A 221 22.98 32.56 20.65
N VAL A 222 22.30 32.93 19.57
CA VAL A 222 21.43 32.01 18.81
C VAL A 222 22.32 31.17 17.90
N ASP A 223 22.23 29.84 17.98
CA ASP A 223 22.88 28.95 17.01
C ASP A 223 21.83 28.41 16.03
N ALA A 224 21.89 28.85 14.78
CA ALA A 224 21.03 28.32 13.72
C ALA A 224 21.34 26.84 13.40
N GLY A 225 22.54 26.39 13.75
CA GLY A 225 22.96 25.00 13.78
C GLY A 225 22.20 24.13 14.78
N ASP A 226 21.47 24.70 15.76
CA ASP A 226 20.60 23.94 16.65
C ASP A 226 19.31 23.45 15.96
N LEU A 227 18.85 24.11 14.88
CA LEU A 227 17.74 23.63 14.05
C LEU A 227 18.14 22.33 13.35
N ARG A 228 17.85 21.19 13.97
CA ARG A 228 18.28 19.87 13.49
C ARG A 228 17.09 18.97 13.23
N VAL A 229 16.82 18.72 11.96
CA VAL A 229 16.04 17.56 11.52
C VAL A 229 16.83 16.30 11.93
N THR A 230 16.42 15.65 13.01
CA THR A 230 17.10 14.46 13.55
C THR A 230 16.62 13.18 12.88
N ARG A 231 15.37 13.17 12.38
CA ARG A 231 14.77 12.01 11.72
C ARG A 231 13.53 12.39 10.90
N VAL A 232 13.45 11.92 9.66
CA VAL A 232 12.27 12.04 8.80
C VAL A 232 11.62 10.67 8.62
N ARG A 233 10.28 10.62 8.51
CA ARG A 233 9.50 9.38 8.30
C ARG A 233 8.33 9.64 7.36
N ALA A 234 8.12 8.78 6.37
CA ALA A 234 6.88 8.73 5.60
C ALA A 234 5.86 7.81 6.28
N LEU A 235 4.73 8.38 6.73
CA LEU A 235 3.54 7.63 7.11
C LEU A 235 2.73 7.40 5.83
N ARG A 236 2.74 6.18 5.29
CA ARG A 236 2.33 5.87 3.90
C ARG A 236 0.85 5.57 3.71
N GLY A 237 0.08 5.63 4.79
CA GLY A 237 -1.36 5.39 4.81
C GLY A 237 -2.01 6.15 5.96
N PRO A 238 -3.31 5.94 6.19
CA PRO A 238 -4.04 6.59 7.27
C PRO A 238 -3.35 6.43 8.62
N ASN A 239 -3.30 7.51 9.40
CA ASN A 239 -2.51 7.60 10.62
C ASN A 239 -3.16 8.55 11.63
N TYR A 240 -2.51 8.74 12.77
CA TYR A 240 -3.00 9.55 13.88
C TYR A 240 -3.13 11.06 13.56
N TRP A 241 -2.37 11.58 12.59
CA TRP A 241 -2.41 13.01 12.23
C TRP A 241 -3.40 13.32 11.12
N ARG A 242 -3.49 12.45 10.12
CA ARG A 242 -4.38 12.55 8.95
C ARG A 242 -4.77 11.14 8.52
N LEU A 243 -5.99 10.97 8.02
CA LEU A 243 -6.44 9.71 7.40
C LEU A 243 -5.88 9.50 5.97
N ALA A 244 -4.72 10.09 5.68
CA ALA A 244 -4.01 10.06 4.40
C ALA A 244 -2.50 10.25 4.65
N PRO A 245 -1.62 10.01 3.65
CA PRO A 245 -0.17 10.04 3.84
C PRO A 245 0.38 11.40 4.31
N VAL A 246 1.40 11.35 5.17
CA VAL A 246 2.13 12.52 5.69
C VAL A 246 3.61 12.19 5.95
N ILE A 247 4.49 13.17 5.78
CA ILE A 247 5.85 13.16 6.31
C ILE A 247 5.78 13.63 7.76
N ALA A 248 6.37 12.88 8.68
CA ALA A 248 6.53 13.24 10.08
C ALA A 248 8.03 13.38 10.41
N CYS A 249 8.43 14.57 10.85
CA CYS A 249 9.81 14.98 11.06
C CYS A 249 10.07 15.29 12.54
N ASP A 250 11.09 14.66 13.13
CA ASP A 250 11.64 15.00 14.44
C ASP A 250 12.60 16.19 14.27
N VAL A 251 12.31 17.31 14.93
CA VAL A 251 13.08 18.57 14.84
C VAL A 251 13.55 18.96 16.23
N ARG A 252 14.86 18.95 16.45
CA ARG A 252 15.48 19.54 17.64
C ARG A 252 15.73 21.04 17.41
N LEU A 253 15.59 21.84 18.48
CA LEU A 253 15.66 23.31 18.40
C LEU A 253 16.77 23.96 19.24
N GLY A 254 17.22 23.36 20.35
CA GLY A 254 18.25 23.95 21.21
C GLY A 254 17.95 25.40 21.61
N SER A 255 18.87 26.32 21.35
CA SER A 255 18.73 27.76 21.60
C SER A 255 17.52 28.43 20.91
N LEU A 256 16.97 27.81 19.86
CA LEU A 256 15.81 28.32 19.10
C LEU A 256 14.45 27.96 19.73
N GLU A 257 14.39 27.08 20.74
CA GLU A 257 13.10 26.70 21.34
C GLU A 257 12.45 27.87 22.10
N GLN A 258 13.27 28.65 22.81
CA GLN A 258 12.86 29.81 23.60
C GLN A 258 12.95 31.12 22.78
N ARG A 259 12.77 31.04 21.46
CA ARG A 259 12.79 32.19 20.53
C ARG A 259 11.64 32.14 19.54
N SER A 260 11.06 33.31 19.31
CA SER A 260 10.07 33.60 18.29
C SER A 260 10.71 34.25 17.06
N THR A 261 10.05 34.17 15.89
CA THR A 261 10.51 34.85 14.65
C THR A 261 10.70 36.35 14.80
N ALA A 262 9.96 37.01 15.71
CA ALA A 262 10.11 38.45 15.98
C ALA A 262 11.42 38.80 16.71
N GLU A 263 12.03 37.84 17.42
CA GLU A 263 13.35 38.00 18.08
C GLU A 263 14.53 37.70 17.14
N LEU A 264 14.27 37.15 15.94
CA LEU A 264 15.29 36.76 14.96
C LEU A 264 15.51 37.90 13.95
N ALA A 265 16.52 38.72 14.19
CA ALA A 265 16.75 40.00 13.49
C ALA A 265 16.75 39.88 11.94
N GLY A 266 15.71 40.43 11.30
CA GLY A 266 15.50 40.43 9.85
C GLY A 266 15.21 39.05 9.24
N PHE A 267 14.88 38.04 10.05
CA PHE A 267 14.58 36.68 9.58
C PHE A 267 13.39 36.65 8.63
N SER A 268 12.26 37.25 9.03
CA SER A 268 11.01 37.24 8.28
C SER A 268 11.16 37.92 6.92
N ASP A 269 11.87 39.05 6.84
CA ASP A 269 12.11 39.76 5.59
C ASP A 269 12.97 38.92 4.64
N ARG A 270 14.08 38.32 5.12
CA ARG A 270 14.93 37.42 4.32
C ARG A 270 14.18 36.18 3.83
N LEU A 271 13.26 35.63 4.63
CA LEU A 271 12.44 34.49 4.23
C LEU A 271 11.43 34.87 3.13
N LEU A 272 10.82 36.06 3.21
CA LEU A 272 9.88 36.58 2.23
C LEU A 272 10.57 37.19 0.99
N GLU A 273 11.87 37.47 1.05
CA GLU A 273 12.72 37.73 -0.11
C GLU A 273 13.07 36.42 -0.84
N ALA A 274 13.47 35.37 -0.09
CA ALA A 274 13.84 34.08 -0.64
C ALA A 274 12.66 33.26 -1.21
N LEU A 275 11.49 33.28 -0.55
CA LEU A 275 10.26 32.63 -1.01
C LEU A 275 9.11 33.64 -1.12
N PRO A 276 9.01 34.40 -2.22
CA PRO A 276 8.06 35.51 -2.32
C PRO A 276 6.58 35.12 -2.21
N THR A 277 6.24 33.89 -2.61
CA THR A 277 4.89 33.31 -2.64
C THR A 277 4.31 33.02 -1.26
N LEU A 278 5.14 32.90 -0.21
CA LEU A 278 4.69 32.82 1.19
C LEU A 278 3.86 34.05 1.63
N ARG A 279 3.88 35.14 0.86
CA ARG A 279 3.00 36.30 1.08
C ARG A 279 1.51 35.99 0.91
N GLU A 280 1.15 34.97 0.13
CA GLU A 280 -0.25 34.61 -0.12
C GLU A 280 -0.75 33.50 0.84
N HIS A 281 0.16 32.85 1.58
CA HIS A 281 -0.15 31.67 2.40
C HIS A 281 -1.23 31.93 3.46
N PRO A 282 -2.31 31.11 3.50
CA PRO A 282 -3.22 31.09 4.62
C PRO A 282 -2.58 30.36 5.81
N CYS A 283 -2.79 30.89 7.01
CA CYS A 283 -2.41 30.28 8.28
C CYS A 283 -3.69 29.95 9.08
N SER A 284 -3.56 29.61 10.36
CA SER A 284 -4.66 29.44 11.33
C SER A 284 -5.73 30.55 11.40
N ARG A 285 -5.49 31.74 10.82
CA ARG A 285 -6.48 32.81 10.63
C ARG A 285 -7.45 32.59 9.46
N GLY A 286 -7.16 31.68 8.54
CA GLY A 286 -7.99 31.36 7.38
C GLY A 286 -7.99 32.39 6.24
N THR A 287 -7.20 33.46 6.37
CA THR A 287 -7.05 34.54 5.38
C THR A 287 -5.71 34.45 4.66
N ALA A 288 -5.68 34.79 3.37
CA ALA A 288 -4.43 34.95 2.60
C ALA A 288 -3.52 36.00 3.27
N GLY A 289 -2.21 35.72 3.31
CA GLY A 289 -1.23 36.54 4.03
C GLY A 289 -1.25 36.40 5.56
N GLY A 290 -2.20 35.63 6.13
CA GLY A 290 -2.26 35.37 7.56
C GLY A 290 -1.02 34.65 8.13
N PHE A 291 -0.20 34.02 7.29
CA PHE A 291 1.12 33.52 7.69
C PHE A 291 2.14 34.64 7.91
N VAL A 292 2.15 35.68 7.06
CA VAL A 292 3.04 36.84 7.20
C VAL A 292 2.74 37.61 8.49
N GLU A 293 1.45 37.81 8.81
CA GLU A 293 1.06 38.40 10.09
C GLU A 293 1.69 37.64 11.27
N ARG A 294 1.65 36.30 11.25
CA ARG A 294 2.21 35.44 12.30
C ARG A 294 3.75 35.40 12.31
N LEU A 295 4.41 35.57 11.16
CA LEU A 295 5.88 35.73 11.10
C LEU A 295 6.35 37.03 11.77
N HIS A 296 5.59 38.12 11.64
CA HIS A 296 5.93 39.42 12.22
C HIS A 296 5.43 39.60 13.67
N GLU A 297 4.31 38.97 14.05
CA GLU A 297 3.84 38.88 15.45
C GLU A 297 4.76 38.03 16.34
N GLY A 298 5.45 37.05 15.75
CA GLY A 298 6.23 36.05 16.46
C GLY A 298 5.57 34.67 16.42
N THR A 299 6.27 33.71 15.83
CA THR A 299 5.92 32.29 15.82
C THR A 299 7.15 31.41 16.08
N HIS A 300 6.96 30.12 16.38
CA HIS A 300 8.07 29.20 16.65
C HIS A 300 8.64 28.61 15.35
N VAL A 301 9.95 28.34 15.34
CA VAL A 301 10.67 27.84 14.15
C VAL A 301 10.06 26.57 13.51
N PRO A 302 9.53 25.56 14.24
CA PRO A 302 8.88 24.40 13.63
C PRO A 302 7.66 24.74 12.77
N HIS A 303 6.88 25.77 13.14
CA HIS A 303 5.71 26.22 12.39
C HIS A 303 6.10 27.00 11.12
N VAL A 304 7.29 27.62 11.12
CA VAL A 304 7.89 28.14 9.87
C VAL A 304 8.33 26.97 8.98
N LEU A 305 8.95 25.94 9.55
CA LEU A 305 9.38 24.75 8.80
C LEU A 305 8.20 23.99 8.16
N GLU A 306 7.06 23.94 8.84
CA GLU A 306 5.77 23.42 8.33
C GLU A 306 5.37 24.13 7.02
N HIS A 307 5.17 25.45 7.08
CA HIS A 307 4.73 26.25 5.92
C HIS A 307 5.76 26.27 4.78
N VAL A 308 7.06 26.41 5.08
CA VAL A 308 8.12 26.39 4.06
C VAL A 308 8.23 25.01 3.39
N SER A 309 8.07 23.92 4.15
CA SER A 309 8.08 22.56 3.56
C SER A 309 6.83 22.24 2.76
N LEU A 310 5.69 22.89 3.00
CA LEU A 310 4.52 22.80 2.14
C LEU A 310 4.73 23.61 0.85
N GLU A 311 5.16 24.87 0.96
CA GLU A 311 5.36 25.73 -0.20
C GLU A 311 6.43 25.20 -1.17
N LEU A 312 7.53 24.63 -0.66
CA LEU A 312 8.53 23.99 -1.51
C LEU A 312 8.01 22.73 -2.23
N GLN A 313 6.98 22.05 -1.71
CA GLN A 313 6.27 20.98 -2.45
C GLN A 313 5.33 21.57 -3.52
N THR A 314 4.62 22.65 -3.22
CA THR A 314 3.77 23.39 -4.18
C THR A 314 4.59 23.87 -5.38
N LEU A 315 5.74 24.52 -5.12
CA LEU A 315 6.65 25.03 -6.15
C LEU A 315 7.37 23.91 -6.93
N ALA A 316 7.52 22.71 -6.33
CA ALA A 316 7.97 21.50 -7.03
C ALA A 316 6.89 20.90 -7.96
N GLY A 317 5.61 21.19 -7.70
CA GLY A 317 4.46 20.77 -8.50
C GLY A 317 3.48 19.81 -7.81
N SER A 318 3.58 19.58 -6.50
CA SER A 318 2.64 18.74 -5.73
C SER A 318 1.48 19.55 -5.15
N ASP A 319 0.25 19.01 -5.15
CA ASP A 319 -0.91 19.66 -4.51
C ASP A 319 -1.06 19.23 -3.04
N VAL A 320 -0.46 20.02 -2.12
CA VAL A 320 -0.42 19.71 -0.68
C VAL A 320 -0.62 20.94 0.22
N SER A 321 -1.54 20.81 1.19
CA SER A 321 -1.95 21.94 2.04
C SER A 321 -2.13 21.60 3.53
N PHE A 322 -2.10 20.32 3.92
CA PHE A 322 -2.19 19.91 5.33
C PHE A 322 -0.82 19.95 6.00
N GLY A 323 -0.71 20.71 7.09
CA GLY A 323 0.40 20.69 8.03
C GLY A 323 -0.10 20.55 9.48
N ARG A 324 0.80 20.19 10.39
CA ARG A 324 0.60 20.26 11.84
C ARG A 324 1.93 20.23 12.60
N VAL A 325 2.09 21.11 13.58
CA VAL A 325 3.17 21.08 14.58
C VAL A 325 2.66 20.67 15.96
N VAL A 326 3.42 19.80 16.65
CA VAL A 326 3.20 19.42 18.08
C VAL A 326 4.53 19.19 18.80
N PRO A 327 4.63 19.36 20.12
CA PRO A 327 5.78 18.88 20.89
C PRO A 327 5.82 17.34 20.89
N SER A 328 7.02 16.75 20.88
CA SER A 328 7.19 15.28 20.79
C SER A 328 7.02 14.54 22.13
N GLY A 329 7.16 15.28 23.25
CA GLY A 329 7.32 14.73 24.60
C GLY A 329 8.79 14.69 25.07
N ASP A 330 9.76 14.63 24.15
CA ASP A 330 11.18 14.74 24.47
C ASP A 330 11.59 16.24 24.54
N GLU A 331 12.43 16.59 25.52
CA GLU A 331 12.92 17.97 25.74
C GLU A 331 13.66 18.52 24.51
N GLY A 332 13.33 19.76 24.11
CA GLY A 332 13.93 20.41 22.95
C GLY A 332 13.56 19.82 21.59
N VAL A 333 12.58 18.89 21.51
CA VAL A 333 12.22 18.17 20.27
C VAL A 333 10.73 18.30 19.94
N TRP A 334 10.48 18.76 18.72
CA TRP A 334 9.17 18.97 18.13
C TRP A 334 8.92 18.02 16.96
N TRP A 335 7.65 17.78 16.67
CA TRP A 335 7.18 17.06 15.50
C TRP A 335 6.55 18.02 14.50
N VAL A 336 7.14 18.09 13.31
CA VAL A 336 6.57 18.78 12.15
C VAL A 336 5.98 17.71 11.25
N ILE A 337 4.67 17.77 11.02
CA ILE A 337 3.93 16.87 10.14
C ILE A 337 3.44 17.67 8.93
N VAL A 338 3.69 17.17 7.72
CA VAL A 338 3.21 17.79 6.46
C VAL A 338 2.67 16.71 5.52
N ALA A 339 1.65 17.04 4.73
CA ALA A 339 1.21 16.20 3.62
C ALA A 339 2.32 16.06 2.54
N TYR A 340 2.25 14.98 1.77
CA TYR A 340 3.03 14.78 0.56
C TYR A 340 2.20 14.08 -0.52
N GLU A 341 2.55 14.30 -1.79
CA GLU A 341 2.02 13.54 -2.92
C GLU A 341 3.02 12.43 -3.33
N GLU A 342 4.24 12.83 -3.68
CA GLU A 342 5.37 11.92 -3.95
C GLU A 342 6.37 11.94 -2.78
N GLU A 343 6.75 10.75 -2.29
CA GLU A 343 7.41 10.60 -0.98
C GLU A 343 8.80 11.24 -0.93
N GLU A 344 9.61 11.04 -1.96
CA GLU A 344 10.97 11.59 -2.02
C GLU A 344 10.94 13.13 -2.11
N VAL A 345 9.94 13.72 -2.77
CA VAL A 345 9.75 15.18 -2.84
C VAL A 345 9.40 15.72 -1.46
N GLY A 346 8.44 15.13 -0.74
CA GLY A 346 8.10 15.56 0.63
C GLY A 346 9.27 15.46 1.61
N ILE A 347 10.09 14.40 1.51
CA ILE A 347 11.29 14.25 2.33
C ILE A 347 12.35 15.31 1.97
N GLN A 348 12.62 15.54 0.68
CA GLN A 348 13.61 16.53 0.28
C GLN A 348 13.14 17.97 0.53
N SER A 349 11.86 18.29 0.37
CA SER A 349 11.29 19.60 0.73
C SER A 349 11.42 19.91 2.22
N MET A 350 11.29 18.91 3.11
CA MET A 350 11.53 19.08 4.54
C MET A 350 13.02 19.39 4.85
N HIS A 351 13.94 18.68 4.20
CA HIS A 351 15.38 18.95 4.33
C HIS A 351 15.80 20.28 3.68
N ALA A 352 15.16 20.66 2.57
CA ALA A 352 15.34 21.92 1.86
C ALA A 352 14.87 23.11 2.72
N ALA A 353 13.65 23.02 3.26
CA ALA A 353 13.10 23.99 4.21
C ALA A 353 14.03 24.19 5.41
N ALA A 354 14.59 23.11 5.97
CA ALA A 354 15.50 23.22 7.12
C ALA A 354 16.83 23.93 6.78
N ARG A 355 17.35 23.76 5.55
CA ARG A 355 18.54 24.50 5.08
C ARG A 355 18.22 25.98 4.84
N LEU A 356 17.11 26.28 4.16
CA LEU A 356 16.70 27.65 3.88
C LEU A 356 16.39 28.42 5.17
N VAL A 357 15.57 27.86 6.07
CA VAL A 357 15.26 28.50 7.36
C VAL A 357 16.53 28.74 8.17
N ARG A 358 17.49 27.80 8.18
CA ARG A 358 18.79 28.04 8.83
C ARG A 358 19.55 29.22 8.19
N ALA A 359 19.69 29.25 6.87
CA ALA A 359 20.36 30.36 6.18
C ALA A 359 19.68 31.72 6.44
N CYS A 360 18.35 31.75 6.48
CA CYS A 360 17.59 32.95 6.87
C CYS A 360 17.87 33.39 8.31
N ILE A 361 18.11 32.47 9.26
CA ILE A 361 18.52 32.81 10.64
C ILE A 361 19.96 33.35 10.65
N GLU A 362 20.88 32.69 9.96
CA GLU A 362 22.31 33.07 9.87
C GLU A 362 22.55 34.39 9.11
N GLY A 363 21.59 34.83 8.28
CA GLY A 363 21.81 35.93 7.33
C GLY A 363 22.68 35.52 6.13
N ALA A 364 22.85 34.21 5.91
CA ALA A 364 23.62 33.67 4.80
C ALA A 364 22.85 33.81 3.46
N ARG A 365 23.60 33.92 2.36
CA ARG A 365 23.02 33.80 1.01
C ARG A 365 22.65 32.34 0.75
N PHE A 366 21.50 32.13 0.13
CA PHE A 366 20.99 30.81 -0.22
C PHE A 366 20.35 30.86 -1.61
N ASP A 367 20.78 29.98 -2.52
CA ASP A 367 20.17 29.89 -3.85
C ASP A 367 18.86 29.11 -3.78
N THR A 368 17.76 29.87 -3.73
CA THR A 368 16.42 29.29 -3.59
C THR A 368 15.87 28.84 -4.94
N ASP A 369 16.30 29.46 -6.04
CA ASP A 369 15.89 29.08 -7.39
C ASP A 369 16.54 27.74 -7.79
N GLU A 370 17.84 27.53 -7.56
CA GLU A 370 18.49 26.23 -7.77
C GLU A 370 17.82 25.13 -6.95
N MET A 371 17.48 25.42 -5.68
CA MET A 371 16.79 24.48 -4.80
C MET A 371 15.36 24.13 -5.29
N ILE A 372 14.61 25.09 -5.82
CA ILE A 372 13.28 24.84 -6.41
C ILE A 372 13.43 24.01 -7.70
N HIS A 373 14.38 24.35 -8.57
CA HIS A 373 14.66 23.57 -9.79
C HIS A 373 15.08 22.12 -9.47
N ASP A 374 15.84 21.89 -8.40
CA ASP A 374 16.18 20.55 -7.91
C ASP A 374 14.94 19.75 -7.49
N LEU A 375 14.03 20.37 -6.73
CA LEU A 375 12.79 19.73 -6.30
C LEU A 375 11.83 19.48 -7.49
N GLN A 376 11.80 20.36 -8.49
CA GLN A 376 11.05 20.15 -9.73
C GLN A 376 11.64 18.99 -10.56
N ARG A 377 12.97 18.94 -10.74
CA ARG A 377 13.65 17.81 -11.40
C ARG A 377 13.41 16.49 -10.67
N LEU A 378 13.38 16.50 -9.35
CA LEU A 378 13.03 15.34 -8.53
C LEU A 378 11.56 14.93 -8.75
N TYR A 379 10.61 15.86 -8.63
CA TYR A 379 9.18 15.61 -8.87
C TYR A 379 8.92 15.02 -10.26
N GLU A 380 9.54 15.55 -11.31
CA GLU A 380 9.48 14.98 -12.66
C GLU A 380 10.04 13.55 -12.76
N THR A 381 11.15 13.28 -12.06
CA THR A 381 11.82 11.98 -12.08
C THR A 381 11.03 10.93 -11.32
N VAL A 382 10.43 11.29 -10.18
CA VAL A 382 9.73 10.32 -9.33
C VAL A 382 8.28 10.13 -9.74
N ARG A 383 7.54 11.16 -10.20
CA ARG A 383 6.09 11.02 -10.45
C ARG A 383 5.72 9.97 -11.48
N LEU A 384 4.48 9.47 -11.42
CA LEU A 384 3.97 8.56 -12.46
C LEU A 384 3.93 9.24 -13.84
N GLY A 385 4.45 8.56 -14.85
CA GLY A 385 4.35 9.01 -16.24
C GLY A 385 2.89 9.10 -16.70
N PRO A 386 2.53 10.03 -17.61
CA PRO A 386 1.14 10.45 -17.82
C PRO A 386 0.18 9.33 -18.21
N SER A 387 0.62 8.33 -18.98
CA SER A 387 -0.21 7.14 -19.27
C SER A 387 -0.56 6.34 -18.02
N THR A 388 0.39 6.18 -17.10
CA THR A 388 0.21 5.48 -15.82
C THR A 388 -0.64 6.32 -14.87
N GLY A 389 -0.41 7.64 -14.84
CA GLY A 389 -1.16 8.63 -14.05
C GLY A 389 -2.66 8.54 -14.33
N THR A 390 -3.08 8.71 -15.59
CA THR A 390 -4.50 8.63 -15.98
C THR A 390 -5.19 7.34 -15.55
N ILE A 391 -4.52 6.18 -15.61
CA ILE A 391 -5.10 4.90 -15.18
C ILE A 391 -5.22 4.84 -13.65
N VAL A 392 -4.23 5.38 -12.93
CA VAL A 392 -4.21 5.47 -11.46
C VAL A 392 -5.24 6.47 -10.93
N GLU A 393 -5.41 7.62 -11.58
CA GLU A 393 -6.44 8.62 -11.28
C GLU A 393 -7.83 8.02 -11.42
N GLU A 394 -8.12 7.35 -12.53
CA GLU A 394 -9.40 6.67 -12.76
C GLU A 394 -9.64 5.51 -11.77
N ALA A 395 -8.59 4.76 -11.41
CA ALA A 395 -8.69 3.71 -10.39
C ALA A 395 -9.02 4.30 -9.00
N ARG A 396 -8.30 5.34 -8.58
CA ARG A 396 -8.57 6.10 -7.34
C ARG A 396 -9.99 6.67 -7.33
N ARG A 397 -10.45 7.26 -8.45
CA ARG A 397 -11.82 7.80 -8.62
C ARG A 397 -12.91 6.74 -8.48
N ARG A 398 -12.59 5.46 -8.68
CA ARG A 398 -13.49 4.30 -8.47
C ARG A 398 -13.33 3.62 -7.10
N GLY A 399 -12.51 4.16 -6.19
CA GLY A 399 -12.22 3.53 -4.90
C GLY A 399 -11.36 2.26 -5.00
N ILE A 400 -10.63 2.08 -6.10
CA ILE A 400 -9.72 0.94 -6.28
C ILE A 400 -8.38 1.27 -5.61
N PRO A 401 -7.92 0.52 -4.59
CA PRO A 401 -6.63 0.78 -3.95
C PRO A 401 -5.47 0.69 -4.94
N VAL A 402 -4.49 1.58 -4.80
CA VAL A 402 -3.33 1.69 -5.71
C VAL A 402 -2.04 1.59 -4.91
N ARG A 403 -1.14 0.68 -5.28
CA ARG A 403 0.23 0.61 -4.75
C ARG A 403 1.25 0.63 -5.87
N ARG A 404 2.20 1.54 -5.80
CA ARG A 404 3.39 1.52 -6.65
C ARG A 404 4.35 0.42 -6.18
N LEU A 405 4.92 -0.36 -7.10
CA LEU A 405 5.76 -1.51 -6.78
C LEU A 405 7.27 -1.29 -7.04
N ASN A 406 7.64 -0.21 -7.74
CA ASN A 406 9.04 0.20 -7.96
C ASN A 406 9.16 1.70 -8.28
N ASN A 407 10.39 2.21 -8.31
CA ASN A 407 10.72 3.60 -8.71
C ASN A 407 10.52 3.87 -10.23
N ARG A 408 9.68 3.08 -10.91
CA ARG A 408 9.26 3.27 -12.31
C ARG A 408 7.73 3.31 -12.35
N SER A 409 7.12 2.89 -13.45
CA SER A 409 5.65 2.87 -13.64
C SER A 409 4.99 1.51 -13.36
N LEU A 410 5.63 0.58 -12.62
CA LEU A 410 4.97 -0.68 -12.23
C LEU A 410 4.03 -0.42 -11.05
N VAL A 411 2.73 -0.62 -11.28
CA VAL A 411 1.67 -0.31 -10.31
C VAL A 411 0.77 -1.53 -10.13
N GLN A 412 0.44 -1.85 -8.87
CA GLN A 412 -0.66 -2.72 -8.50
C GLN A 412 -1.94 -1.89 -8.32
N LEU A 413 -3.03 -2.38 -8.89
CA LEU A 413 -4.39 -1.98 -8.57
C LEU A 413 -5.06 -3.10 -7.77
N GLY A 414 -5.95 -2.78 -6.84
CA GLY A 414 -6.70 -3.76 -6.06
C GLY A 414 -5.88 -4.55 -5.01
N LEU A 415 -6.54 -5.50 -4.34
CA LEU A 415 -6.01 -6.25 -3.19
C LEU A 415 -6.17 -7.76 -3.34
N GLY A 416 -5.23 -8.53 -2.80
CA GLY A 416 -5.32 -10.00 -2.71
C GLY A 416 -5.51 -10.68 -4.08
N ARG A 417 -6.32 -11.73 -4.14
CA ARG A 417 -6.69 -12.45 -5.38
C ARG A 417 -7.29 -11.57 -6.47
N ASN A 418 -7.82 -10.40 -6.11
CA ASN A 418 -8.46 -9.45 -7.01
C ASN A 418 -7.47 -8.39 -7.54
N LEU A 419 -6.19 -8.43 -7.15
CA LEU A 419 -5.19 -7.48 -7.63
C LEU A 419 -4.92 -7.62 -9.14
N ARG A 420 -4.64 -6.48 -9.77
CA ARG A 420 -4.16 -6.35 -11.16
C ARG A 420 -2.83 -5.61 -11.17
N ARG A 421 -2.05 -5.75 -12.23
CA ARG A 421 -0.79 -5.03 -12.39
C ARG A 421 -0.73 -4.36 -13.76
N ILE A 422 -0.20 -3.15 -13.79
CA ILE A 422 0.05 -2.38 -15.01
C ILE A 422 1.49 -1.87 -15.00
N GLN A 423 2.07 -1.70 -16.20
CA GLN A 423 3.27 -0.91 -16.40
C GLN A 423 3.08 -0.01 -17.62
N ALA A 424 2.93 1.30 -17.36
CA ALA A 424 2.26 2.20 -18.30
C ALA A 424 0.89 1.63 -18.71
N THR A 425 0.69 1.32 -19.99
CA THR A 425 -0.54 0.76 -20.58
C THR A 425 -0.45 -0.74 -20.88
N VAL A 426 0.65 -1.42 -20.51
CA VAL A 426 0.75 -2.89 -20.54
C VAL A 426 0.14 -3.46 -19.25
N THR A 427 -0.61 -4.56 -19.33
CA THR A 427 -1.33 -5.16 -18.19
C THR A 427 -0.85 -6.56 -17.82
N ASP A 428 -1.41 -7.13 -16.75
CA ASP A 428 -1.23 -8.54 -16.37
C ASP A 428 -1.91 -9.54 -17.33
N ARG A 429 -2.56 -9.06 -18.40
CA ARG A 429 -3.17 -9.88 -19.47
C ARG A 429 -2.51 -9.72 -20.84
N THR A 430 -1.64 -8.72 -21.03
CA THR A 430 -0.95 -8.51 -22.31
C THR A 430 -0.02 -9.69 -22.61
N SER A 431 -0.26 -10.39 -23.72
CA SER A 431 0.53 -11.57 -24.12
C SER A 431 1.96 -11.17 -24.52
N SER A 432 2.98 -11.86 -24.00
CA SER A 432 4.38 -11.61 -24.39
C SER A 432 4.60 -11.86 -25.89
N ILE A 433 3.93 -12.87 -26.46
CA ILE A 433 3.99 -13.18 -27.89
C ILE A 433 3.38 -12.04 -28.72
N ALA A 434 2.30 -11.42 -28.23
CA ALA A 434 1.70 -10.26 -28.88
C ALA A 434 2.60 -9.02 -28.82
N VAL A 435 3.37 -8.85 -27.73
CA VAL A 435 4.39 -7.80 -27.60
C VAL A 435 5.57 -8.06 -28.54
N GLU A 436 6.00 -9.32 -28.70
CA GLU A 436 7.08 -9.71 -29.63
C GLU A 436 6.67 -9.45 -31.09
N ILE A 437 5.47 -9.89 -31.51
CA ILE A 437 4.92 -9.60 -32.85
C ILE A 437 4.80 -8.08 -33.07
N ALA A 438 4.31 -7.33 -32.07
CA ALA A 438 4.19 -5.87 -32.14
C ALA A 438 5.54 -5.12 -32.20
N GLN A 439 6.66 -5.78 -31.91
CA GLN A 439 8.00 -5.19 -31.99
C GLN A 439 8.71 -5.50 -33.32
N ASP A 440 8.41 -6.62 -33.99
CA ASP A 440 8.87 -6.86 -35.37
C ASP A 440 7.82 -6.39 -36.39
N LYS A 441 8.16 -5.33 -37.13
CA LYS A 441 7.31 -4.72 -38.17
C LYS A 441 7.00 -5.67 -39.31
N ASP A 442 7.91 -6.58 -39.64
CA ASP A 442 7.75 -7.60 -40.68
C ASP A 442 6.75 -8.68 -40.23
N GLU A 443 6.83 -9.12 -38.97
CA GLU A 443 5.85 -10.06 -38.40
C GLU A 443 4.46 -9.44 -38.24
N THR A 444 4.35 -8.23 -37.68
CA THR A 444 3.08 -7.47 -37.62
C THR A 444 2.46 -7.31 -39.01
N LYS A 445 3.25 -6.85 -40.00
CA LYS A 445 2.80 -6.66 -41.38
C LYS A 445 2.28 -7.94 -42.01
N ARG A 446 2.96 -9.07 -41.80
CA ARG A 446 2.53 -10.41 -42.27
C ARG A 446 1.24 -10.86 -41.59
N VAL A 447 1.12 -10.69 -40.27
CA VAL A 447 -0.10 -11.04 -39.51
C VAL A 447 -1.32 -10.27 -40.02
N LEU A 448 -1.20 -8.96 -40.25
CA LEU A 448 -2.28 -8.11 -40.75
C LEU A 448 -2.60 -8.37 -42.24
N GLY A 449 -1.57 -8.51 -43.08
CA GLY A 449 -1.74 -8.77 -44.52
C GLY A 449 -2.41 -10.12 -44.80
N ASN A 450 -2.05 -11.16 -44.04
CA ASN A 450 -2.63 -12.51 -44.17
C ASN A 450 -4.14 -12.58 -43.89
N ILE A 451 -4.71 -11.58 -43.21
CA ILE A 451 -6.15 -11.46 -42.94
C ILE A 451 -6.84 -10.37 -43.78
N GLY A 452 -6.14 -9.81 -44.78
CA GLY A 452 -6.71 -8.84 -45.72
C GLY A 452 -6.88 -7.42 -45.17
N LEU A 453 -6.12 -7.05 -44.14
CA LEU A 453 -6.00 -5.65 -43.71
C LEU A 453 -4.95 -4.90 -44.54
N PRO A 454 -5.13 -3.60 -44.81
CA PRO A 454 -4.22 -2.85 -45.64
C PRO A 454 -2.93 -2.51 -44.89
N VAL A 455 -1.80 -2.90 -45.48
CA VAL A 455 -0.44 -2.65 -45.01
C VAL A 455 0.43 -2.18 -46.19
N PRO A 456 1.54 -1.45 -45.97
CA PRO A 456 2.43 -1.05 -47.06
C PRO A 456 2.96 -2.27 -47.83
N ARG A 457 3.01 -2.21 -49.17
CA ARG A 457 3.65 -3.27 -49.99
C ARG A 457 5.18 -3.18 -49.84
N GLY A 458 5.89 -4.30 -50.01
CA GLY A 458 7.35 -4.40 -49.96
C GLY A 458 7.88 -5.40 -48.90
N ASP A 459 9.18 -5.68 -48.90
CA ASP A 459 9.81 -6.80 -48.14
C ASP A 459 11.16 -6.40 -47.50
N VAL A 460 11.75 -7.32 -46.71
CA VAL A 460 12.95 -7.12 -45.89
C VAL A 460 14.22 -7.66 -46.56
N VAL A 461 14.92 -6.74 -47.21
CA VAL A 461 16.11 -6.92 -48.04
C VAL A 461 17.42 -6.87 -47.25
N ARG A 462 18.51 -7.31 -47.89
CA ARG A 462 19.88 -7.27 -47.32
C ARG A 462 20.92 -6.68 -48.27
N THR A 463 20.73 -6.75 -49.58
CA THR A 463 21.59 -6.12 -50.60
C THR A 463 20.87 -4.94 -51.27
N ILE A 464 21.59 -4.11 -52.01
CA ILE A 464 20.99 -3.00 -52.79
C ILE A 464 20.33 -3.55 -54.06
N GLU A 465 20.81 -4.69 -54.56
CA GLU A 465 20.24 -5.45 -55.66
C GLU A 465 18.85 -5.97 -55.27
N ASP A 466 18.72 -6.63 -54.10
CA ASP A 466 17.43 -7.05 -53.53
C ASP A 466 16.46 -5.85 -53.41
N ALA A 467 17.00 -4.68 -53.00
CA ALA A 467 16.22 -3.47 -52.73
C ALA A 467 15.65 -2.84 -54.00
N ILE A 468 16.40 -2.90 -55.10
CA ILE A 468 15.95 -2.43 -56.42
C ILE A 468 14.90 -3.39 -56.99
N GLU A 469 15.11 -4.71 -56.91
CA GLU A 469 14.12 -5.71 -57.33
C GLU A 469 12.76 -5.52 -56.62
N VAL A 470 12.79 -5.30 -55.29
CA VAL A 470 11.58 -5.00 -54.51
C VAL A 470 10.95 -3.64 -54.87
N ALA A 471 11.76 -2.60 -55.16
CA ALA A 471 11.24 -1.29 -55.57
C ALA A 471 10.62 -1.31 -56.98
N GLU A 472 11.15 -2.12 -57.90
CA GLU A 472 10.62 -2.31 -59.25
C GLU A 472 9.31 -3.13 -59.24
N ASP A 473 9.17 -4.14 -58.36
CA ASP A 473 7.92 -4.91 -58.20
C ASP A 473 6.78 -4.09 -57.57
N ILE A 474 7.06 -3.33 -56.50
CA ILE A 474 6.01 -2.56 -55.79
C ILE A 474 5.73 -1.18 -56.40
N GLY A 475 6.66 -0.66 -57.20
CA GLY A 475 6.61 0.65 -57.84
C GLY A 475 7.07 1.81 -56.97
N PHE A 476 7.65 2.83 -57.60
CA PHE A 476 7.94 4.13 -57.00
C PHE A 476 6.68 5.00 -56.90
N PRO A 477 6.54 5.88 -55.89
CA PRO A 477 7.54 6.20 -54.87
C PRO A 477 7.67 5.15 -53.74
N VAL A 478 8.90 4.98 -53.24
CA VAL A 478 9.22 4.08 -52.13
C VAL A 478 9.79 4.82 -50.91
N ILE A 479 9.92 4.11 -49.80
CA ILE A 479 10.63 4.51 -48.59
C ILE A 479 11.52 3.36 -48.09
N VAL A 480 12.65 3.74 -47.51
CA VAL A 480 13.65 2.84 -46.92
C VAL A 480 13.55 2.96 -45.40
N LYS A 481 13.50 1.83 -44.69
CA LYS A 481 13.47 1.78 -43.22
C LYS A 481 14.46 0.72 -42.70
N PRO A 482 15.42 1.02 -41.82
CA PRO A 482 16.09 -0.02 -41.04
C PRO A 482 15.08 -0.75 -40.16
N LEU A 483 15.07 -2.09 -40.18
CA LEU A 483 14.05 -2.89 -39.51
C LEU A 483 14.02 -2.64 -37.99
N ASP A 484 15.18 -2.78 -37.35
CA ASP A 484 15.34 -2.81 -35.89
C ASP A 484 15.46 -1.41 -35.25
N ALA A 485 15.20 -0.33 -35.99
CA ALA A 485 15.34 1.04 -35.50
C ALA A 485 14.04 1.62 -34.93
N SER A 486 14.19 2.41 -33.86
CA SER A 486 13.10 3.12 -33.18
C SER A 486 13.19 4.64 -33.39
N HIS A 487 12.10 5.35 -33.07
CA HIS A 487 12.02 6.82 -33.13
C HIS A 487 12.30 7.43 -34.53
N GLY A 488 12.05 6.67 -35.60
CA GLY A 488 12.22 7.13 -36.98
C GLY A 488 13.65 7.29 -37.48
N ARG A 489 14.66 6.84 -36.72
CA ARG A 489 16.07 6.95 -37.13
C ARG A 489 16.36 6.10 -38.36
N GLY A 490 17.04 6.70 -39.35
CA GLY A 490 17.38 6.03 -40.62
C GLY A 490 16.20 5.78 -41.57
N ILE A 491 15.00 6.29 -41.26
CA ILE A 491 13.88 6.26 -42.21
C ILE A 491 14.11 7.34 -43.26
N SER A 492 14.05 6.97 -44.54
CA SER A 492 14.22 7.92 -45.64
C SER A 492 13.06 8.93 -45.74
N ARG A 493 13.25 9.97 -46.56
CA ARG A 493 12.12 10.70 -47.15
C ARG A 493 11.46 9.85 -48.25
N ARG A 494 10.44 10.38 -48.91
CA ARG A 494 9.92 9.85 -50.19
C ARG A 494 11.08 9.73 -51.18
N ILE A 495 11.15 8.61 -51.89
CA ILE A 495 12.11 8.34 -52.96
C ILE A 495 11.34 8.04 -54.23
N ASP A 496 11.67 8.73 -55.32
CA ASP A 496 10.99 8.60 -56.62
C ASP A 496 11.86 7.91 -57.69
N ASP A 497 13.13 7.59 -57.40
CA ASP A 497 14.06 6.96 -58.34
C ASP A 497 15.10 6.02 -57.67
N VAL A 498 15.82 5.27 -58.50
CA VAL A 498 16.82 4.25 -58.10
C VAL A 498 18.08 4.85 -57.46
N GLU A 499 18.48 6.08 -57.77
CA GLU A 499 19.70 6.68 -57.22
C GLU A 499 19.46 7.23 -55.81
N GLY A 500 18.29 7.86 -55.59
CA GLY A 500 17.79 8.17 -54.25
C GLY A 500 17.62 6.92 -53.38
N LEU A 501 17.21 5.79 -53.98
CA LEU A 501 17.13 4.50 -53.31
C LEU A 501 18.51 3.97 -52.88
N ARG A 502 19.55 4.11 -53.72
CA ARG A 502 20.93 3.73 -53.37
C ARG A 502 21.43 4.49 -52.15
N HIS A 503 21.36 5.82 -52.17
CA HIS A 503 21.79 6.65 -51.05
C HIS A 503 21.02 6.34 -49.75
N ALA A 504 19.69 6.28 -49.83
CA ALA A 504 18.85 5.98 -48.66
C ALA A 504 19.08 4.56 -48.09
N PHE A 505 19.43 3.59 -48.93
CA PHE A 505 19.76 2.23 -48.52
C PHE A 505 21.11 2.15 -47.78
N GLU A 506 22.12 2.90 -48.23
CA GLU A 506 23.39 3.03 -47.52
C GLU A 506 23.22 3.72 -46.16
N ASP A 507 22.46 4.82 -46.11
CA ASP A 507 22.08 5.50 -44.87
C ASP A 507 21.36 4.56 -43.89
N ALA A 508 20.34 3.82 -44.35
CA ALA A 508 19.61 2.87 -43.53
C ALA A 508 20.51 1.71 -43.03
N ARG A 509 21.49 1.28 -43.82
CA ARG A 509 22.45 0.22 -43.45
C ARG A 509 23.38 0.60 -42.30
N HIS A 510 23.61 1.88 -42.05
CA HIS A 510 24.31 2.32 -40.84
C HIS A 510 23.52 2.03 -39.55
N PHE A 511 22.20 1.85 -39.63
CA PHE A 511 21.33 1.57 -38.48
C PHE A 511 20.93 0.09 -38.35
N SER A 512 20.69 -0.64 -39.46
CA SER A 512 20.52 -2.10 -39.42
C SER A 512 21.03 -2.85 -40.66
N ARG A 513 21.42 -4.11 -40.46
CA ARG A 513 21.76 -5.08 -41.52
C ARG A 513 20.54 -5.66 -42.24
N ARG A 514 19.33 -5.44 -41.73
CA ARG A 514 18.05 -5.72 -42.39
C ARG A 514 17.38 -4.38 -42.68
N VAL A 515 17.02 -4.15 -43.93
CA VAL A 515 16.35 -2.93 -44.38
C VAL A 515 15.03 -3.34 -45.00
N VAL A 516 13.97 -2.58 -44.77
CA VAL A 516 12.65 -2.76 -45.37
C VAL A 516 12.52 -1.72 -46.49
N ILE A 517 12.18 -2.17 -47.69
CA ILE A 517 11.72 -1.29 -48.77
C ILE A 517 10.19 -1.36 -48.77
N GLU A 518 9.52 -0.22 -48.76
CA GLU A 518 8.06 -0.17 -48.80
C GLU A 518 7.57 0.90 -49.77
N HIS A 519 6.40 0.71 -50.36
CA HIS A 519 5.74 1.77 -51.13
C HIS A 519 5.41 2.96 -50.20
N PHE A 520 5.68 4.18 -50.65
CA PHE A 520 5.40 5.40 -49.88
C PHE A 520 3.88 5.55 -49.66
N ALA A 521 3.48 5.81 -48.42
CA ALA A 521 2.09 6.08 -48.07
C ALA A 521 1.88 7.60 -47.90
N ALA A 522 0.94 8.16 -48.67
CA ALA A 522 0.53 9.56 -48.56
C ALA A 522 -0.61 9.74 -47.54
N GLY A 523 -0.76 10.96 -47.04
CA GLY A 523 -1.82 11.34 -46.10
C GLY A 523 -1.30 11.80 -44.74
N ASN A 524 -2.19 11.76 -43.74
CA ASN A 524 -1.97 12.22 -42.38
C ASN A 524 -1.77 11.03 -41.42
N ASP A 525 -0.85 11.21 -40.47
CA ASP A 525 -0.50 10.21 -39.44
C ASP A 525 -1.57 10.15 -38.34
N HIS A 526 -2.26 9.02 -38.22
CA HIS A 526 -3.28 8.79 -37.21
C HIS A 526 -2.88 7.69 -36.22
N ARG A 527 -2.87 8.01 -34.93
CA ARG A 527 -2.83 7.03 -33.83
C ARG A 527 -4.27 6.65 -33.46
N VAL A 528 -4.63 5.38 -33.66
CA VAL A 528 -5.89 4.79 -33.19
C VAL A 528 -5.63 3.99 -31.92
N LEU A 529 -6.36 4.26 -30.84
CA LEU A 529 -6.27 3.51 -29.58
C LEU A 529 -7.38 2.46 -29.50
N VAL A 530 -6.99 1.20 -29.41
CA VAL A 530 -7.87 0.05 -29.12
C VAL A 530 -7.66 -0.41 -27.69
N VAL A 531 -8.75 -0.59 -26.95
CA VAL A 531 -8.79 -1.14 -25.58
C VAL A 531 -9.86 -2.22 -25.51
N ASN A 532 -9.53 -3.40 -24.98
CA ASN A 532 -10.46 -4.53 -24.82
C ASN A 532 -11.21 -4.90 -26.12
N GLY A 533 -10.50 -4.86 -27.26
CA GLY A 533 -11.07 -5.13 -28.58
C GLY A 533 -12.02 -4.04 -29.11
N ARG A 534 -12.00 -2.82 -28.57
CA ARG A 534 -12.78 -1.66 -29.04
C ARG A 534 -11.93 -0.44 -29.32
N VAL A 535 -12.17 0.26 -30.44
CA VAL A 535 -11.60 1.60 -30.65
C VAL A 535 -12.22 2.57 -29.66
N VAL A 536 -11.39 3.25 -28.88
CA VAL A 536 -11.81 4.21 -27.83
C VAL A 536 -11.36 5.64 -28.11
N ALA A 537 -10.35 5.84 -28.96
CA ALA A 537 -9.93 7.15 -29.44
C ALA A 537 -9.19 7.04 -30.79
N CYS A 538 -9.20 8.12 -31.57
CA CYS A 538 -8.32 8.35 -32.71
C CYS A 538 -7.76 9.77 -32.62
N ALA A 539 -6.45 9.94 -32.79
CA ALA A 539 -5.81 11.24 -32.85
C ALA A 539 -4.91 11.33 -34.07
N GLU A 540 -5.14 12.34 -34.90
CA GLU A 540 -4.20 12.81 -35.91
C GLU A 540 -2.98 13.40 -35.18
N ARG A 541 -1.78 12.99 -35.57
CA ARG A 541 -0.51 13.48 -35.03
C ARG A 541 0.10 14.43 -36.05
N VAL A 542 0.37 15.68 -35.65
CA VAL A 542 0.96 16.68 -36.55
C VAL A 542 2.40 16.96 -36.13
N PRO A 543 3.38 16.99 -37.06
CA PRO A 543 4.76 17.34 -36.76
C PRO A 543 4.92 18.68 -36.04
N ALA A 544 6.02 18.81 -35.30
CA ALA A 544 6.43 20.07 -34.70
C ALA A 544 6.62 21.10 -35.82
N ARG A 545 5.85 22.19 -35.80
CA ARG A 545 5.82 23.20 -36.86
C ARG A 545 5.53 24.59 -36.32
N VAL A 546 5.86 25.61 -37.10
CA VAL A 546 5.44 27.00 -36.89
C VAL A 546 4.70 27.50 -38.13
N ILE A 547 3.81 28.48 -37.94
CA ILE A 547 3.10 29.15 -39.05
C ILE A 547 3.70 30.54 -39.21
N GLY A 548 4.05 30.90 -40.44
CA GLY A 548 4.60 32.21 -40.77
C GLY A 548 3.60 33.34 -40.62
N ASP A 549 4.07 34.48 -40.12
CA ASP A 549 3.35 35.76 -40.12
C ASP A 549 3.80 36.69 -41.26
N GLY A 550 4.81 36.27 -42.06
CA GLY A 550 5.45 37.08 -43.10
C GLY A 550 6.45 38.12 -42.59
N ARG A 551 6.87 38.06 -41.31
CA ARG A 551 7.74 39.08 -40.67
C ARG A 551 8.76 38.51 -39.69
N SER A 552 8.38 37.51 -38.91
CA SER A 552 9.17 36.88 -37.86
C SER A 552 10.02 35.74 -38.41
N THR A 553 11.23 35.56 -37.89
CA THR A 553 12.06 34.40 -38.23
C THR A 553 11.51 33.11 -37.62
N VAL A 554 11.86 31.95 -38.18
CA VAL A 554 11.53 30.63 -37.60
C VAL A 554 11.91 30.56 -36.12
N ARG A 555 13.08 31.11 -35.74
CA ARG A 555 13.51 31.25 -34.33
C ARG A 555 12.51 32.05 -33.48
N ALA A 556 12.14 33.25 -33.92
CA ALA A 556 11.22 34.11 -33.17
C ALA A 556 9.81 33.51 -33.05
N LEU A 557 9.35 32.77 -34.07
CA LEU A 557 8.10 32.02 -34.04
C LEU A 557 8.16 30.85 -33.04
N ILE A 558 9.28 30.10 -33.01
CA ILE A 558 9.52 29.02 -32.02
C ILE A 558 9.55 29.57 -30.59
N GLU A 559 10.31 30.64 -30.35
CA GLU A 559 10.40 31.29 -29.04
C GLU A 559 9.04 31.84 -28.58
N THR A 560 8.25 32.39 -29.50
CA THR A 560 6.89 32.88 -29.19
C THR A 560 5.93 31.74 -28.89
N ALA A 561 5.97 30.64 -29.64
CA ALA A 561 5.16 29.46 -29.37
C ALA A 561 5.54 28.78 -28.03
N ASN A 562 6.82 28.79 -27.66
CA ASN A 562 7.32 28.24 -26.38
C ASN A 562 6.98 29.09 -25.15
N ARG A 563 6.40 30.29 -25.33
CA ARG A 563 5.81 31.11 -24.23
C ARG A 563 4.39 30.68 -23.85
N ASP A 564 3.77 29.74 -24.57
CA ASP A 564 2.50 29.13 -24.15
C ASP A 564 2.71 28.41 -22.80
N PRO A 565 1.97 28.75 -21.72
CA PRO A 565 2.15 28.13 -20.40
C PRO A 565 1.80 26.63 -20.38
N ARG A 566 1.16 26.11 -21.43
CA ARG A 566 0.92 24.67 -21.66
C ARG A 566 2.15 23.95 -22.23
N ARG A 567 3.15 24.68 -22.78
CA ARG A 567 4.41 24.15 -23.29
C ARG A 567 5.49 24.17 -22.21
N GLY A 568 6.15 23.03 -22.01
CA GLY A 568 7.29 22.91 -21.08
C GLY A 568 8.41 21.99 -21.58
N ILE A 569 9.50 21.95 -20.83
CA ILE A 569 10.64 21.05 -21.07
C ILE A 569 10.18 19.60 -20.87
N GLY A 570 10.59 18.69 -21.76
CA GLY A 570 10.30 17.26 -21.64
C GLY A 570 8.80 16.98 -21.53
N HIS A 571 8.34 16.56 -20.36
CA HIS A 571 6.94 16.28 -20.03
C HIS A 571 6.43 17.06 -18.80
N THR A 572 7.09 18.15 -18.39
CA THR A 572 6.65 19.08 -17.33
C THR A 572 5.18 19.51 -17.49
N LYS A 573 4.79 19.89 -18.71
CA LYS A 573 3.47 20.41 -19.08
C LYS A 573 2.80 19.54 -20.16
N ILE A 574 1.58 19.90 -20.54
CA ILE A 574 0.72 19.18 -21.50
C ILE A 574 1.40 19.03 -22.88
N LEU A 575 2.02 20.11 -23.34
CA LEU A 575 2.75 20.20 -24.60
C LEU A 575 4.26 20.28 -24.32
N THR A 576 5.08 19.75 -25.21
CA THR A 576 6.55 19.89 -25.15
C THR A 576 7.00 21.16 -25.89
N HIS A 577 8.11 21.77 -25.48
CA HIS A 577 8.76 22.86 -26.23
C HIS A 577 9.10 22.43 -27.67
N LEU A 578 8.94 23.37 -28.61
CA LEU A 578 9.46 23.26 -29.97
C LEU A 578 11.00 23.37 -29.95
N PRO A 579 11.74 22.50 -30.65
CA PRO A 579 13.19 22.39 -30.52
C PRO A 579 13.96 23.49 -31.26
N LEU A 580 14.94 24.09 -30.56
CA LEU A 580 16.01 24.92 -31.14
C LEU A 580 17.35 24.16 -31.04
N ASP A 581 17.44 23.03 -31.74
CA ASP A 581 18.60 22.13 -31.70
C ASP A 581 19.18 21.83 -33.09
N GLU A 582 20.36 21.20 -33.11
CA GLU A 582 21.08 20.84 -34.33
C GLU A 582 20.28 19.89 -35.25
N GLN A 583 19.36 19.08 -34.70
CA GLN A 583 18.48 18.23 -35.51
C GLN A 583 17.43 19.06 -36.26
N THR A 584 16.94 20.14 -35.65
CA THR A 584 16.06 21.12 -36.30
C THR A 584 16.80 21.87 -37.39
N GLU A 585 18.02 22.31 -37.10
CA GLU A 585 18.87 23.04 -38.04
C GLU A 585 19.20 22.20 -39.28
N ARG A 586 19.65 20.96 -39.07
CA ARG A 586 19.87 19.98 -40.15
C ARG A 586 18.59 19.67 -40.94
N PHE A 587 17.42 19.57 -40.27
CA PHE A 587 16.14 19.33 -40.95
C PHE A 587 15.74 20.51 -41.86
N LEU A 588 15.80 21.74 -41.33
CA LEU A 588 15.52 22.97 -42.07
C LEU A 588 16.48 23.15 -43.25
N ALA A 589 17.77 22.87 -43.07
CA ALA A 589 18.78 23.00 -44.11
C ALA A 589 18.49 22.11 -45.35
N VAL A 590 17.96 20.89 -45.13
CA VAL A 590 17.55 20.00 -46.24
C VAL A 590 16.24 20.47 -46.90
N GLU A 591 15.48 21.35 -46.26
CA GLU A 591 14.35 22.08 -46.87
C GLU A 591 14.76 23.45 -47.44
N GLY A 592 16.06 23.76 -47.49
CA GLY A 592 16.59 25.03 -47.99
C GLY A 592 16.38 26.23 -47.06
N ARG A 593 16.10 25.98 -45.77
CA ARG A 593 15.76 27.00 -44.75
C ARG A 593 16.78 27.02 -43.61
N THR A 594 16.71 28.06 -42.80
CA THR A 594 17.49 28.27 -41.58
C THR A 594 16.57 28.78 -40.45
N PHE A 595 17.06 28.79 -39.21
CA PHE A 595 16.35 29.42 -38.09
C PHE A 595 16.03 30.91 -38.31
N ASP A 596 16.84 31.60 -39.12
CA ASP A 596 16.72 33.04 -39.39
C ASP A 596 15.95 33.34 -40.69
N SER A 597 15.45 32.30 -41.36
CA SER A 597 14.50 32.44 -42.47
C SER A 597 13.17 32.99 -41.96
N VAL A 598 12.54 33.90 -42.73
CA VAL A 598 11.20 34.45 -42.45
C VAL A 598 10.18 33.73 -43.34
N PRO A 599 9.29 32.89 -42.81
CA PRO A 599 8.29 32.19 -43.61
C PRO A 599 7.18 33.15 -44.07
N ALA A 600 6.56 32.85 -45.21
CA ALA A 600 5.47 33.66 -45.73
C ALA A 600 4.22 33.62 -44.82
N SER A 601 3.34 34.63 -44.91
CA SER A 601 2.14 34.67 -44.05
C SER A 601 1.20 33.50 -44.38
N GLY A 602 0.94 32.65 -43.39
CA GLY A 602 0.18 31.39 -43.54
C GLY A 602 1.01 30.19 -44.02
N GLU A 603 2.33 30.32 -44.22
CA GLU A 603 3.21 29.21 -44.59
C GLU A 603 3.51 28.34 -43.36
N GLU A 604 3.23 27.05 -43.42
CA GLU A 604 3.64 26.10 -42.37
C GLU A 604 5.08 25.62 -42.61
N VAL A 605 5.94 25.76 -41.60
CA VAL A 605 7.33 25.28 -41.62
C VAL A 605 7.51 24.20 -40.57
N CYS A 606 7.80 22.98 -41.03
CA CYS A 606 8.09 21.84 -40.17
C CYS A 606 9.49 21.94 -39.55
N LEU A 607 9.62 21.43 -38.34
CA LEU A 607 10.85 21.37 -37.54
C LEU A 607 11.34 19.92 -37.37
N ARG A 608 10.50 18.95 -37.71
CA ARG A 608 10.73 17.50 -37.60
C ARG A 608 9.98 16.75 -38.70
N GLN A 609 10.58 15.66 -39.17
CA GLN A 609 9.94 14.71 -40.10
C GLN A 609 8.87 13.83 -39.43
N THR A 610 8.91 13.64 -38.11
CA THR A 610 8.02 12.72 -37.38
C THR A 610 7.08 13.45 -36.43
N ALA A 611 5.83 12.99 -36.36
CA ALA A 611 4.77 13.57 -35.54
C ALA A 611 4.85 13.14 -34.06
N ASN A 612 6.03 13.34 -33.45
CA ASN A 612 6.29 12.98 -32.08
C ASN A 612 6.00 14.16 -31.12
N LEU A 613 5.04 13.96 -30.21
CA LEU A 613 4.73 14.94 -29.16
C LEU A 613 5.95 15.24 -28.26
N SER A 614 6.86 14.28 -28.09
CA SER A 614 8.12 14.44 -27.35
C SER A 614 9.14 15.37 -28.01
N THR A 615 8.96 15.72 -29.29
CA THR A 615 9.77 16.71 -30.02
C THR A 615 8.97 17.96 -30.37
N GLY A 616 7.93 18.28 -29.58
CA GLY A 616 7.12 19.50 -29.73
C GLY A 616 5.91 19.38 -30.67
N GLY A 617 5.68 18.22 -31.28
CA GLY A 617 4.51 17.95 -32.14
C GLY A 617 3.18 18.05 -31.40
N THR A 618 2.10 18.23 -32.16
CA THR A 618 0.73 18.42 -31.64
C THR A 618 -0.17 17.24 -32.04
N SER A 619 -1.39 17.20 -31.50
CA SER A 619 -2.36 16.16 -31.84
C SER A 619 -3.78 16.68 -31.88
N ILE A 620 -4.55 16.27 -32.88
CA ILE A 620 -5.94 16.65 -33.11
C ILE A 620 -6.82 15.40 -32.89
N ASP A 621 -7.84 15.49 -32.05
CA ASP A 621 -8.78 14.39 -31.83
C ASP A 621 -9.73 14.21 -33.03
N ARG A 622 -9.71 13.00 -33.61
CA ARG A 622 -10.52 12.58 -34.79
C ARG A 622 -11.46 11.41 -34.46
N THR A 623 -11.68 11.12 -33.18
CA THR A 623 -12.38 9.91 -32.72
C THR A 623 -13.79 9.77 -33.31
N ASP A 624 -14.54 10.87 -33.42
CA ASP A 624 -15.92 10.84 -33.90
C ASP A 624 -16.00 10.90 -35.44
N GLU A 625 -15.02 11.53 -36.10
CA GLU A 625 -14.90 11.63 -37.57
C GLU A 625 -14.55 10.28 -38.22
N MET A 626 -13.76 9.45 -37.54
CA MET A 626 -13.25 8.17 -38.07
C MET A 626 -14.36 7.21 -38.53
N HIS A 627 -14.25 6.70 -39.77
CA HIS A 627 -15.26 5.82 -40.40
C HIS A 627 -15.54 4.53 -39.59
N PRO A 628 -16.79 4.01 -39.55
CA PRO A 628 -17.11 2.76 -38.85
C PRO A 628 -16.29 1.55 -39.32
N ASP A 629 -16.08 1.38 -40.64
CA ASP A 629 -15.29 0.25 -41.16
C ASP A 629 -13.81 0.36 -40.78
N ASN A 630 -13.28 1.59 -40.65
CA ASN A 630 -11.92 1.84 -40.18
C ASN A 630 -11.79 1.44 -38.71
N LYS A 631 -12.83 1.73 -37.90
CA LYS A 631 -12.89 1.29 -36.50
C LYS A 631 -12.87 -0.23 -36.41
N THR A 632 -13.69 -0.93 -37.20
CA THR A 632 -13.67 -2.40 -37.26
C THR A 632 -12.34 -2.97 -37.79
N ALA A 633 -11.71 -2.35 -38.80
CA ALA A 633 -10.39 -2.75 -39.27
C ALA A 633 -9.32 -2.67 -38.17
N CYS A 634 -9.33 -1.60 -37.36
CA CYS A 634 -8.45 -1.43 -36.21
C CYS A 634 -8.76 -2.42 -35.06
N GLU A 635 -10.05 -2.68 -34.77
CA GLU A 635 -10.44 -3.72 -33.79
C GLU A 635 -9.92 -5.11 -34.20
N ILE A 636 -10.03 -5.45 -35.49
CA ILE A 636 -9.50 -6.70 -36.05
C ILE A 636 -7.96 -6.74 -35.98
N ALA A 637 -7.27 -5.63 -36.29
CA ALA A 637 -5.81 -5.55 -36.23
C ALA A 637 -5.26 -5.84 -34.82
N ALA A 638 -5.84 -5.22 -33.79
CA ALA A 638 -5.45 -5.48 -32.40
C ALA A 638 -5.71 -6.94 -31.98
N ALA A 639 -6.86 -7.49 -32.39
CA ALA A 639 -7.22 -8.88 -32.10
C ALA A 639 -6.32 -9.90 -32.83
N ALA A 640 -5.83 -9.57 -34.03
CA ALA A 640 -4.95 -10.43 -34.83
C ALA A 640 -3.53 -10.51 -34.27
N VAL A 641 -2.99 -9.39 -33.76
CA VAL A 641 -1.72 -9.36 -33.02
C VAL A 641 -1.89 -9.96 -31.61
N GLY A 642 -3.10 -9.91 -31.04
CA GLY A 642 -3.43 -10.49 -29.74
C GLY A 642 -3.21 -9.55 -28.56
N LEU A 643 -3.33 -8.23 -28.78
CA LEU A 643 -3.16 -7.20 -27.75
C LEU A 643 -4.49 -6.82 -27.10
N ASP A 644 -4.47 -6.68 -25.77
CA ASP A 644 -5.57 -6.17 -24.96
C ASP A 644 -5.68 -4.64 -25.00
N ILE A 645 -4.53 -3.95 -25.12
CA ILE A 645 -4.43 -2.51 -25.40
C ILE A 645 -3.39 -2.30 -26.52
N ALA A 646 -3.82 -1.67 -27.63
CA ALA A 646 -2.99 -1.45 -28.82
C ALA A 646 -3.09 0.00 -29.32
N GLY A 647 -1.95 0.56 -29.73
CA GLY A 647 -1.89 1.81 -30.50
C GLY A 647 -1.54 1.52 -31.95
N ILE A 648 -2.51 1.69 -32.85
CA ILE A 648 -2.38 1.37 -34.27
C ILE A 648 -2.08 2.65 -35.02
N ASP A 649 -1.02 2.65 -35.82
CA ASP A 649 -0.57 3.81 -36.58
C ASP A 649 -1.01 3.65 -38.02
N VAL A 650 -1.80 4.59 -38.51
CA VAL A 650 -2.45 4.55 -39.82
C VAL A 650 -2.05 5.78 -40.62
N MET A 651 -1.62 5.59 -41.86
CA MET A 651 -1.49 6.68 -42.83
C MET A 651 -2.73 6.72 -43.70
N THR A 652 -3.39 7.87 -43.79
CA THR A 652 -4.58 8.05 -44.64
C THR A 652 -4.82 9.53 -44.95
N GLU A 653 -5.26 9.86 -46.16
CA GLU A 653 -5.61 11.23 -46.55
C GLU A 653 -6.86 11.75 -45.80
N ASP A 654 -7.83 10.87 -45.53
CA ASP A 654 -9.08 11.19 -44.82
C ASP A 654 -9.58 10.00 -43.99
N ILE A 655 -9.48 10.10 -42.66
CA ILE A 655 -9.88 9.07 -41.70
C ILE A 655 -11.40 8.80 -41.66
N SER A 656 -12.21 9.69 -42.24
CA SER A 656 -13.67 9.56 -42.36
C SER A 656 -14.13 8.75 -43.57
N VAL A 657 -13.24 8.48 -44.53
CA VAL A 657 -13.47 7.59 -45.68
C VAL A 657 -12.93 6.18 -45.38
N ALA A 658 -13.57 5.14 -45.91
CA ALA A 658 -13.17 3.75 -45.67
C ALA A 658 -11.76 3.46 -46.21
N PHE A 659 -10.93 2.73 -45.44
CA PHE A 659 -9.54 2.39 -45.81
C PHE A 659 -9.37 1.71 -47.18
N ARG A 660 -10.42 1.07 -47.69
CA ARG A 660 -10.45 0.41 -49.01
C ARG A 660 -10.62 1.37 -50.19
N GLU A 661 -10.96 2.62 -49.92
CA GLU A 661 -11.42 3.60 -50.92
C GLU A 661 -10.48 4.81 -51.01
N ASN A 662 -9.62 5.04 -50.01
CA ASN A 662 -8.72 6.19 -49.88
C ASN A 662 -7.22 5.81 -49.74
N GLY A 663 -6.84 4.59 -50.11
CA GLY A 663 -5.44 4.14 -50.11
C GLY A 663 -4.77 4.00 -48.73
N ALA A 664 -5.53 4.06 -47.63
CA ALA A 664 -4.98 4.00 -46.28
C ALA A 664 -4.22 2.71 -45.98
N VAL A 665 -3.19 2.80 -45.13
CA VAL A 665 -2.40 1.63 -44.66
C VAL A 665 -2.12 1.69 -43.16
N ILE A 666 -2.15 0.53 -42.52
CA ILE A 666 -1.66 0.33 -41.15
C ILE A 666 -0.14 0.19 -41.21
N ILE A 667 0.58 1.14 -40.62
CA ILE A 667 2.05 1.21 -40.60
C ILE A 667 2.64 0.34 -39.48
N GLU A 668 2.04 0.39 -38.29
CA GLU A 668 2.59 -0.20 -37.06
C GLU A 668 1.48 -0.50 -36.06
N VAL A 669 1.66 -1.54 -35.24
CA VAL A 669 0.77 -1.86 -34.10
C VAL A 669 1.62 -1.90 -32.84
N ASN A 670 1.41 -0.96 -31.93
CA ASN A 670 2.22 -0.81 -30.72
C ASN A 670 1.54 -1.43 -29.50
N ALA A 671 2.27 -2.29 -28.79
CA ALA A 671 1.94 -2.67 -27.42
C ALA A 671 2.34 -1.56 -26.43
N GLY A 672 1.55 -1.35 -25.38
CA GLY A 672 1.82 -0.30 -24.38
C GLY A 672 1.79 1.15 -24.93
N PRO A 673 0.75 1.56 -25.69
CA PRO A 673 0.71 2.86 -26.35
C PRO A 673 0.66 4.05 -25.37
N GLY A 674 1.26 5.17 -25.78
CA GLY A 674 1.21 6.43 -25.03
C GLY A 674 -0.12 7.17 -25.20
N ILE A 675 -0.94 7.23 -24.16
CA ILE A 675 -2.33 7.73 -24.24
C ILE A 675 -2.49 9.25 -24.10
N ARG A 676 -1.42 9.99 -23.81
CA ARG A 676 -1.46 11.46 -23.54
C ARG A 676 -2.11 12.25 -24.68
N MET A 677 -1.89 11.86 -25.94
CA MET A 677 -2.45 12.54 -27.11
C MET A 677 -3.98 12.42 -27.22
N HIS A 678 -4.59 11.43 -26.55
CA HIS A 678 -6.04 11.26 -26.49
C HIS A 678 -6.64 11.93 -25.24
N THR A 679 -5.92 11.94 -24.11
CA THR A 679 -6.41 12.59 -22.88
C THR A 679 -6.27 14.11 -22.93
N HIS A 680 -5.24 14.62 -23.61
CA HIS A 680 -4.96 16.05 -23.76
C HIS A 680 -4.56 16.37 -25.20
N PRO A 681 -5.48 16.28 -26.18
CA PRO A 681 -5.22 16.75 -27.53
C PRO A 681 -5.01 18.28 -27.53
N THR A 682 -4.32 18.77 -28.55
CA THR A 682 -4.12 20.22 -28.79
C THR A 682 -5.41 20.86 -29.33
N GLU A 683 -6.16 20.11 -30.14
CA GLU A 683 -7.41 20.51 -30.80
C GLU A 683 -8.39 19.32 -30.79
N GLY A 684 -9.70 19.59 -30.77
CA GLY A 684 -10.73 18.55 -30.62
C GLY A 684 -11.06 18.21 -29.15
N THR A 685 -11.64 17.02 -28.89
CA THR A 685 -12.22 16.68 -27.59
C THR A 685 -11.33 15.75 -26.76
N PRO A 686 -10.97 16.10 -25.51
CA PRO A 686 -10.33 15.20 -24.55
C PRO A 686 -11.11 13.89 -24.35
N ARG A 687 -10.46 12.74 -24.62
CA ARG A 687 -11.05 11.40 -24.49
C ARG A 687 -10.64 10.75 -23.17
N GLY A 688 -11.63 10.36 -22.36
CA GLY A 688 -11.45 9.75 -21.04
C GLY A 688 -10.95 8.29 -21.05
N VAL A 689 -9.87 8.01 -21.80
CA VAL A 689 -9.41 6.65 -22.14
C VAL A 689 -8.88 5.83 -20.96
N GLY A 690 -8.68 6.43 -19.78
CA GLY A 690 -8.45 5.69 -18.54
C GLY A 690 -9.64 4.81 -18.14
N ALA A 691 -10.87 5.28 -18.35
CA ALA A 691 -12.09 4.55 -18.00
C ALA A 691 -12.19 3.15 -18.66
N PRO A 692 -12.15 3.00 -20.01
CA PRO A 692 -12.22 1.68 -20.64
C PRO A 692 -11.06 0.74 -20.25
N ILE A 693 -9.89 1.27 -19.89
CA ILE A 693 -8.76 0.46 -19.39
C ILE A 693 -9.11 -0.11 -18.01
N VAL A 694 -9.65 0.71 -17.10
CA VAL A 694 -10.06 0.25 -15.77
C VAL A 694 -11.30 -0.64 -15.84
N ASP A 695 -12.24 -0.41 -16.76
CA ASP A 695 -13.37 -1.32 -17.05
C ASP A 695 -12.93 -2.68 -17.62
N MET A 696 -11.83 -2.73 -18.38
CA MET A 696 -11.25 -4.00 -18.84
C MET A 696 -10.65 -4.81 -17.67
N LEU A 697 -9.91 -4.13 -16.78
CA LEU A 697 -9.28 -4.75 -15.62
C LEU A 697 -10.32 -5.18 -14.57
N TYR A 698 -11.31 -4.32 -14.31
CA TYR A 698 -12.40 -4.48 -13.36
C TYR A 698 -13.77 -4.21 -14.00
N PRO A 699 -14.33 -5.19 -14.73
CA PRO A 699 -15.66 -5.07 -15.31
C PRO A 699 -16.75 -4.80 -14.25
N PRO A 700 -17.85 -4.11 -14.59
CA PRO A 700 -18.92 -3.78 -13.64
C PRO A 700 -19.45 -4.99 -12.85
N GLY A 701 -19.27 -4.95 -11.53
CA GLY A 701 -19.64 -6.05 -10.62
C GLY A 701 -18.53 -7.06 -10.32
N VAL A 702 -17.30 -6.83 -10.79
CA VAL A 702 -16.09 -7.54 -10.35
C VAL A 702 -15.43 -6.76 -9.21
N GLU A 703 -15.27 -7.41 -8.06
CA GLU A 703 -14.61 -6.84 -6.89
C GLU A 703 -13.13 -6.51 -7.17
N SER A 704 -12.67 -5.33 -6.74
CA SER A 704 -11.27 -4.92 -6.80
C SER A 704 -10.49 -5.21 -5.52
N THR A 705 -11.21 -5.31 -4.39
CA THR A 705 -10.65 -5.61 -3.06
C THR A 705 -11.02 -7.02 -2.61
N ILE A 706 -10.24 -7.57 -1.68
CA ILE A 706 -10.66 -8.67 -0.80
C ILE A 706 -11.15 -8.08 0.53
N PRO A 707 -12.00 -8.78 1.30
CA PRO A 707 -12.34 -8.38 2.67
C PRO A 707 -11.10 -8.14 3.53
N VAL A 708 -11.00 -6.92 4.08
CA VAL A 708 -9.97 -6.51 5.03
C VAL A 708 -10.62 -6.31 6.41
N ILE A 709 -10.21 -7.12 7.37
CA ILE A 709 -10.65 -7.05 8.77
C ILE A 709 -9.47 -6.57 9.62
N ALA A 710 -9.56 -5.36 10.15
CA ALA A 710 -8.52 -4.75 10.97
C ALA A 710 -8.84 -4.88 12.46
N VAL A 711 -7.90 -5.40 13.26
CA VAL A 711 -8.12 -5.67 14.70
C VAL A 711 -7.16 -4.83 15.54
N THR A 712 -7.71 -3.99 16.43
CA THR A 712 -6.93 -3.22 17.40
C THR A 712 -7.51 -3.26 18.82
N GLY A 713 -6.72 -2.78 19.77
CA GLY A 713 -6.96 -2.86 21.22
C GLY A 713 -5.65 -2.66 21.98
N THR A 714 -5.70 -2.60 23.31
CA THR A 714 -4.52 -2.85 24.15
C THR A 714 -4.31 -4.37 24.25
N ASN A 715 -5.23 -5.08 24.90
CA ASN A 715 -5.19 -6.52 25.08
C ASN A 715 -6.08 -7.28 24.05
N GLY A 716 -5.96 -8.60 23.98
CA GLY A 716 -6.85 -9.48 23.18
C GLY A 716 -6.61 -9.56 21.66
N LYS A 717 -5.94 -8.57 21.06
CA LYS A 717 -5.69 -8.45 19.60
C LYS A 717 -5.27 -9.76 18.92
N THR A 718 -4.10 -10.28 19.29
CA THR A 718 -3.47 -11.49 18.73
C THR A 718 -4.40 -12.69 18.69
N THR A 719 -5.12 -12.93 19.79
CA THR A 719 -6.07 -14.04 19.93
C THR A 719 -7.28 -13.85 19.02
N THR A 720 -7.81 -12.61 18.96
CA THR A 720 -8.96 -12.27 18.11
C THR A 720 -8.61 -12.40 16.62
N THR A 721 -7.46 -11.90 16.17
CA THR A 721 -6.98 -12.07 14.79
C THR A 721 -6.83 -13.55 14.43
N ARG A 722 -6.18 -14.35 15.31
CA ARG A 722 -5.99 -15.80 15.10
C ARG A 722 -7.32 -16.56 15.08
N LEU A 723 -8.30 -16.15 15.88
CA LEU A 723 -9.64 -16.72 15.91
C LEU A 723 -10.42 -16.37 14.62
N ILE A 724 -10.53 -15.09 14.25
CA ILE A 724 -11.19 -14.65 13.00
C ILE A 724 -10.57 -15.35 11.78
N ALA A 725 -9.24 -15.46 11.73
CA ALA A 725 -8.55 -16.19 10.68
C ALA A 725 -8.92 -17.68 10.67
N HIS A 726 -9.00 -18.34 11.84
CA HIS A 726 -9.46 -19.73 11.95
C HIS A 726 -10.90 -19.92 11.45
N LEU A 727 -11.82 -19.02 11.85
CA LEU A 727 -13.21 -19.04 11.41
C LEU A 727 -13.30 -19.02 9.87
N PHE A 728 -12.61 -18.11 9.18
CA PHE A 728 -12.63 -18.06 7.72
C PHE A 728 -11.91 -19.24 7.04
N ARG A 729 -10.77 -19.72 7.56
CA ARG A 729 -10.09 -20.91 7.00
C ARG A 729 -10.98 -22.16 7.00
N ASN A 730 -11.83 -22.32 8.02
CA ASN A 730 -12.78 -23.45 8.09
C ASN A 730 -13.88 -23.40 7.02
N THR A 731 -14.05 -22.27 6.31
CA THR A 731 -14.93 -22.19 5.12
C THR A 731 -14.22 -22.56 3.81
N GLY A 732 -12.93 -22.91 3.86
CA GLY A 732 -12.09 -23.24 2.70
C GLY A 732 -11.38 -22.06 2.05
N LEU A 733 -11.61 -20.82 2.53
CA LEU A 733 -10.98 -19.61 1.99
C LEU A 733 -9.48 -19.52 2.34
N THR A 734 -8.69 -18.94 1.42
CA THR A 734 -7.27 -18.63 1.67
C THR A 734 -7.11 -17.34 2.45
N VAL A 735 -7.00 -17.48 3.77
CA VAL A 735 -6.78 -16.37 4.70
C VAL A 735 -5.30 -16.02 4.79
N GLY A 736 -4.98 -14.74 4.68
CA GLY A 736 -3.70 -14.15 5.07
C GLY A 736 -3.90 -13.28 6.30
N PHE A 737 -3.00 -13.36 7.29
CA PHE A 737 -3.15 -12.58 8.51
C PHE A 737 -1.83 -12.18 9.15
N THR A 738 -1.88 -11.14 9.98
CA THR A 738 -0.72 -10.60 10.71
C THR A 738 -0.99 -10.59 12.21
N THR A 739 0.04 -10.84 13.01
CA THR A 739 -0.02 -10.91 14.48
C THR A 739 1.20 -10.26 15.12
N THR A 740 1.21 -10.17 16.46
CA THR A 740 2.38 -9.75 17.25
C THR A 740 3.64 -10.61 17.02
N ASP A 741 3.51 -11.83 16.51
CA ASP A 741 4.59 -12.80 16.33
C ASP A 741 4.93 -13.16 14.87
N GLY A 742 4.08 -12.82 13.87
CA GLY A 742 4.40 -13.11 12.48
C GLY A 742 3.38 -12.72 11.41
N VAL A 743 3.76 -12.97 10.16
CA VAL A 743 2.90 -12.95 8.97
C VAL A 743 2.58 -14.38 8.59
N TYR A 744 1.30 -14.68 8.38
CA TYR A 744 0.81 -16.03 8.10
C TYR A 744 -0.03 -16.09 6.83
N LEU A 745 0.15 -17.18 6.08
CA LEU A 745 -0.74 -17.60 4.99
C LEU A 745 -1.28 -18.99 5.31
N GLN A 746 -2.61 -19.15 5.36
CA GLN A 746 -3.26 -20.35 5.90
C GLN A 746 -2.76 -20.69 7.32
N ASN A 747 -1.95 -21.74 7.49
CA ASN A 747 -1.30 -22.12 8.76
C ASN A 747 0.23 -21.99 8.70
N ARG A 748 0.79 -21.48 7.60
CA ARG A 748 2.24 -21.34 7.41
C ARG A 748 2.71 -19.96 7.85
N LEU A 749 3.64 -19.93 8.80
CA LEU A 749 4.46 -18.76 9.09
C LEU A 749 5.30 -18.42 7.85
N VAL A 750 5.19 -17.18 7.37
CA VAL A 750 5.93 -16.65 6.22
C VAL A 750 7.11 -15.80 6.69
N MET A 751 6.93 -15.05 7.79
CA MET A 751 7.93 -14.13 8.34
C MET A 751 7.65 -13.90 9.83
N GLU A 752 8.69 -13.91 10.67
CA GLU A 752 8.63 -13.87 12.14
C GLU A 752 8.99 -12.47 12.70
N GLY A 753 8.34 -12.04 13.79
CA GLY A 753 8.64 -10.78 14.50
C GLY A 753 7.40 -9.91 14.80
N ASP A 754 7.61 -8.63 15.17
CA ASP A 754 6.51 -7.64 15.35
C ASP A 754 5.89 -7.27 13.99
N MET A 755 4.83 -7.99 13.64
CA MET A 755 4.12 -7.84 12.36
C MET A 755 2.82 -7.04 12.49
N THR A 756 2.76 -6.11 13.45
CA THR A 756 1.54 -5.32 13.75
C THR A 756 1.44 -3.97 13.01
N GLY A 757 2.04 -3.86 11.81
CA GLY A 757 2.19 -2.61 11.06
C GLY A 757 2.02 -2.73 9.54
N PRO A 758 2.33 -1.67 8.77
CA PRO A 758 2.01 -1.61 7.34
C PRO A 758 2.86 -2.52 6.46
N PHE A 759 4.11 -2.82 6.84
CA PHE A 759 5.01 -3.70 6.08
C PHE A 759 4.45 -5.13 5.97
N SER A 760 4.04 -5.71 7.10
CA SER A 760 3.43 -7.03 7.18
C SER A 760 2.04 -7.07 6.53
N ALA A 761 1.22 -6.02 6.72
CA ALA A 761 -0.05 -5.89 6.02
C ALA A 761 0.13 -5.88 4.48
N ASN A 762 1.14 -5.18 3.97
CA ASN A 762 1.46 -5.18 2.53
C ASN A 762 1.85 -6.57 2.00
N ILE A 763 2.53 -7.42 2.78
CA ILE A 763 2.84 -8.81 2.38
C ILE A 763 1.56 -9.64 2.18
N ILE A 764 0.52 -9.40 2.98
CA ILE A 764 -0.80 -10.04 2.79
C ILE A 764 -1.54 -9.43 1.59
N LEU A 765 -1.61 -8.10 1.52
CA LEU A 765 -2.47 -7.37 0.57
C LEU A 765 -1.93 -7.33 -0.87
N THR A 766 -0.63 -7.61 -1.08
CA THR A 766 0.01 -7.76 -2.40
C THR A 766 0.08 -9.22 -2.89
N ASN A 767 -0.46 -10.17 -2.11
CA ASN A 767 -0.40 -11.59 -2.43
C ASN A 767 -1.65 -12.06 -3.23
N PRO A 768 -1.48 -12.52 -4.49
CA PRO A 768 -2.59 -12.90 -5.36
C PRO A 768 -3.28 -14.23 -4.99
N THR A 769 -2.90 -14.91 -3.91
CA THR A 769 -3.63 -16.09 -3.40
C THR A 769 -4.57 -15.79 -2.23
N VAL A 770 -4.46 -14.61 -1.60
CA VAL A 770 -5.24 -14.27 -0.41
C VAL A 770 -6.65 -13.83 -0.81
N GLU A 771 -7.66 -14.38 -0.12
CA GLU A 771 -9.08 -14.13 -0.36
C GLU A 771 -9.75 -13.35 0.77
N VAL A 772 -9.17 -13.38 1.98
CA VAL A 772 -9.56 -12.60 3.16
C VAL A 772 -8.29 -12.18 3.92
N ALA A 773 -8.17 -10.91 4.30
CA ALA A 773 -7.08 -10.38 5.10
C ALA A 773 -7.55 -10.08 6.54
N VAL A 774 -6.82 -10.58 7.55
CA VAL A 774 -7.09 -10.28 8.97
C VAL A 774 -5.85 -9.65 9.61
N LEU A 775 -5.89 -8.36 9.95
CA LEU A 775 -4.70 -7.56 10.20
C LEU A 775 -4.65 -7.07 11.66
N GLU A 776 -3.78 -7.67 12.48
CA GLU A 776 -3.47 -7.10 13.79
C GLU A 776 -2.77 -5.74 13.61
N THR A 777 -3.40 -4.71 14.16
CA THR A 777 -2.96 -3.31 14.04
C THR A 777 -2.66 -2.75 15.43
N ALA A 778 -1.39 -2.47 15.74
CA ALA A 778 -1.00 -1.89 17.02
C ALA A 778 -0.72 -0.38 16.92
N ARG A 779 -0.85 0.32 18.07
CA ARG A 779 -0.37 1.70 18.32
C ARG A 779 1.02 1.95 17.73
N GLY A 780 1.92 0.98 17.88
CA GLY A 780 3.27 1.02 17.31
C GLY A 780 3.30 1.08 15.78
N GLY A 781 2.46 0.32 15.07
CA GLY A 781 2.34 0.40 13.61
C GLY A 781 1.84 1.78 13.15
N ILE A 782 0.68 2.19 13.69
CA ILE A 782 0.00 3.45 13.34
C ILE A 782 0.93 4.66 13.50
N LEU A 783 1.64 4.78 14.63
CA LEU A 783 2.54 5.91 14.91
C LEU A 783 3.90 5.83 14.17
N ARG A 784 4.37 4.63 13.79
CA ARG A 784 5.67 4.49 13.09
C ARG A 784 5.56 4.76 11.59
N ALA A 785 4.47 4.33 10.95
CA ALA A 785 4.36 4.29 9.49
C ALA A 785 2.91 4.38 8.94
N GLY A 786 1.89 4.56 9.78
CA GLY A 786 0.48 4.51 9.40
C GLY A 786 -0.09 3.09 9.25
N LEU A 787 -1.32 2.99 8.77
CA LEU A 787 -1.96 1.72 8.37
C LEU A 787 -1.40 1.22 7.04
N GLY A 788 -1.46 -0.10 6.81
CA GLY A 788 -1.01 -0.74 5.56
C GLY A 788 -2.08 -0.84 4.47
N PHE A 789 -3.22 -0.21 4.70
CA PHE A 789 -4.43 -0.23 3.89
C PHE A 789 -5.14 1.11 4.04
N ASP A 790 -5.83 1.52 2.98
CA ASP A 790 -6.54 2.81 2.92
C ASP A 790 -7.89 2.73 3.64
N GLU A 791 -8.59 1.60 3.51
CA GLU A 791 -9.87 1.31 4.16
C GLU A 791 -9.95 -0.16 4.62
N ALA A 792 -10.86 -0.44 5.57
CA ALA A 792 -11.21 -1.80 6.01
C ALA A 792 -12.72 -2.07 5.89
N ASP A 793 -13.11 -3.29 5.53
CA ASP A 793 -14.51 -3.73 5.48
C ASP A 793 -15.09 -3.93 6.88
N VAL A 794 -14.25 -4.36 7.84
CA VAL A 794 -14.58 -4.44 9.26
C VAL A 794 -13.43 -3.91 10.12
N GLY A 795 -13.69 -2.85 10.89
CA GLY A 795 -12.78 -2.33 11.92
C GLY A 795 -13.20 -2.83 13.31
N VAL A 796 -12.32 -3.57 13.99
CA VAL A 796 -12.58 -4.16 15.32
C VAL A 796 -11.75 -3.45 16.38
N VAL A 797 -12.40 -2.91 17.42
CA VAL A 797 -11.74 -2.31 18.58
C VAL A 797 -12.15 -3.04 19.85
N LEU A 798 -11.18 -3.66 20.52
CA LEU A 798 -11.42 -4.52 21.68
C LEU A 798 -11.50 -3.76 23.01
N ASN A 799 -10.50 -2.94 23.31
CA ASN A 799 -10.34 -2.26 24.59
C ASN A 799 -9.28 -1.14 24.51
N VAL A 800 -9.36 -0.18 25.43
CA VAL A 800 -8.30 0.77 25.76
C VAL A 800 -7.98 0.67 27.25
N SER A 801 -6.78 0.19 27.57
CA SER A 801 -6.21 0.24 28.92
C SER A 801 -4.80 0.85 28.87
N PRO A 802 -4.27 1.41 29.99
CA PRO A 802 -2.94 2.00 30.05
C PRO A 802 -1.86 1.04 29.56
N ASP A 803 -1.12 1.46 28.53
CA ASP A 803 -0.08 0.66 27.88
C ASP A 803 0.83 1.56 27.04
N HIS A 804 2.15 1.41 27.20
CA HIS A 804 3.17 2.28 26.57
C HIS A 804 2.97 3.80 26.79
N LEU A 805 2.28 4.24 27.84
CA LEU A 805 2.08 5.68 28.11
C LEU A 805 3.40 6.39 28.40
N GLY A 806 3.55 7.63 27.92
CA GLY A 806 4.80 8.39 27.98
C GLY A 806 5.74 8.16 26.78
N LEU A 807 5.41 7.21 25.89
CA LEU A 807 6.22 6.92 24.71
C LEU A 807 5.65 7.54 23.44
N ARG A 808 6.48 8.33 22.74
CA ARG A 808 6.22 8.94 21.43
C ARG A 808 4.93 9.79 21.42
N GLY A 809 4.94 10.94 22.11
CA GLY A 809 3.89 11.96 22.06
C GLY A 809 2.50 11.54 22.56
N ILE A 810 2.38 10.39 23.22
CA ILE A 810 1.12 9.81 23.70
C ILE A 810 1.28 9.45 25.18
N ASN A 811 0.71 10.30 26.01
CA ASN A 811 0.94 10.37 27.45
C ASN A 811 -0.31 9.97 28.26
N THR A 812 -1.50 10.15 27.69
CA THR A 812 -2.79 9.82 28.35
C THR A 812 -3.49 8.62 27.69
N ILE A 813 -4.51 8.08 28.38
CA ILE A 813 -5.32 6.95 27.87
C ILE A 813 -6.29 7.39 26.77
N GLU A 814 -6.74 8.64 26.78
CA GLU A 814 -7.55 9.28 25.75
C GLU A 814 -6.77 9.38 24.44
N GLN A 815 -5.53 9.87 24.50
CA GLN A 815 -4.62 9.89 23.35
C GLN A 815 -4.34 8.48 22.80
N LEU A 816 -4.26 7.46 23.69
CA LEU A 816 -4.15 6.07 23.28
C LEU A 816 -5.45 5.55 22.62
N ALA A 817 -6.63 6.07 23.00
CA ALA A 817 -7.90 5.79 22.34
C ALA A 817 -7.95 6.46 20.96
N GLU A 818 -7.55 7.73 20.84
CA GLU A 818 -7.45 8.46 19.56
C GLU A 818 -6.52 7.73 18.57
N VAL A 819 -5.36 7.23 19.00
CA VAL A 819 -4.47 6.43 18.13
C VAL A 819 -5.14 5.13 17.65
N LYS A 820 -6.02 4.51 18.45
CA LYS A 820 -6.78 3.32 18.03
C LYS A 820 -8.00 3.67 17.16
N SER A 821 -8.58 4.85 17.32
CA SER A 821 -9.80 5.27 16.61
C SER A 821 -9.59 5.48 15.10
N VAL A 822 -8.33 5.58 14.65
CA VAL A 822 -7.93 5.52 13.23
C VAL A 822 -8.51 4.26 12.54
N VAL A 823 -8.61 3.12 13.23
CA VAL A 823 -9.14 1.86 12.65
C VAL A 823 -10.64 1.94 12.32
N PRO A 824 -11.55 2.28 13.26
CA PRO A 824 -12.95 2.51 12.91
C PRO A 824 -13.15 3.72 11.99
N ALA A 825 -12.31 4.77 12.07
CA ALA A 825 -12.40 5.92 11.17
C ALA A 825 -12.16 5.59 9.69
N VAL A 826 -11.29 4.61 9.38
CA VAL A 826 -11.08 4.11 7.99
C VAL A 826 -11.93 2.88 7.65
N THR A 827 -12.92 2.53 8.47
CA THR A 827 -13.86 1.48 8.11
C THR A 827 -14.82 2.02 7.04
N LYS A 828 -14.98 1.26 5.94
CA LYS A 828 -15.83 1.62 4.80
C LYS A 828 -17.22 2.05 5.25
N ARG A 829 -17.86 2.96 4.50
CA ARG A 829 -19.20 3.48 4.82
C ARG A 829 -20.29 2.41 4.75
N GLU A 830 -20.08 1.40 3.91
CA GLU A 830 -20.86 0.17 3.76
C GLU A 830 -20.29 -1.01 4.57
N GLY A 831 -19.17 -0.79 5.27
CA GLY A 831 -18.54 -1.71 6.20
C GLY A 831 -19.10 -1.59 7.62
N HIS A 832 -18.44 -2.25 8.58
CA HIS A 832 -18.94 -2.36 9.95
C HIS A 832 -17.87 -2.06 11.01
N ALA A 833 -18.16 -1.14 11.94
CA ALA A 833 -17.30 -0.86 13.09
C ALA A 833 -17.75 -1.72 14.29
N VAL A 834 -16.94 -2.72 14.66
CA VAL A 834 -17.17 -3.64 15.78
C VAL A 834 -16.53 -3.06 17.04
N LEU A 835 -17.35 -2.50 17.92
CA LEU A 835 -16.94 -1.75 19.11
C LEU A 835 -17.39 -2.44 20.40
N ASN A 836 -16.50 -2.49 21.38
CA ASN A 836 -16.82 -2.88 22.75
C ASN A 836 -17.73 -1.82 23.40
N ALA A 837 -18.88 -2.25 23.93
CA ALA A 837 -19.83 -1.40 24.66
C ALA A 837 -19.63 -1.44 26.19
N ASP A 838 -18.71 -2.25 26.69
CA ASP A 838 -18.31 -2.25 28.12
C ASP A 838 -17.19 -1.24 28.43
N ASP A 839 -16.55 -0.70 27.38
CA ASP A 839 -15.43 0.24 27.44
C ASP A 839 -15.88 1.61 26.89
N PRO A 840 -15.99 2.66 27.74
CA PRO A 840 -16.48 3.96 27.32
C PRO A 840 -15.63 4.66 26.26
N LEU A 841 -14.31 4.45 26.25
CA LEU A 841 -13.41 5.05 25.26
C LEU A 841 -13.60 4.38 23.90
N VAL A 842 -13.77 3.06 23.86
CA VAL A 842 -14.10 2.32 22.63
C VAL A 842 -15.50 2.67 22.13
N TYR A 843 -16.51 2.71 23.01
CA TYR A 843 -17.87 3.11 22.63
C TYR A 843 -17.93 4.57 22.14
N GLY A 844 -17.03 5.44 22.60
CA GLY A 844 -16.85 6.79 22.07
C GLY A 844 -16.44 6.84 20.59
N MET A 845 -15.73 5.83 20.09
CA MET A 845 -15.24 5.79 18.70
C MET A 845 -16.35 5.65 17.64
N ARG A 846 -17.60 5.39 18.06
CA ARG A 846 -18.77 5.43 17.17
C ARG A 846 -18.94 6.80 16.49
N GLU A 847 -18.49 7.88 17.13
CA GLU A 847 -18.68 9.25 16.62
C GLU A 847 -17.69 9.60 15.50
N VAL A 848 -16.57 8.87 15.37
CA VAL A 848 -15.53 9.15 14.35
C VAL A 848 -15.63 8.30 13.08
N THR A 849 -16.56 7.35 13.02
CA THR A 849 -16.71 6.40 11.90
C THR A 849 -17.91 6.70 11.02
N GLY A 850 -17.77 6.44 9.72
CA GLY A 850 -18.87 6.49 8.75
C GLY A 850 -19.58 5.15 8.51
N ALA A 851 -19.16 4.08 9.20
CA ALA A 851 -19.59 2.69 9.02
C ALA A 851 -20.81 2.31 9.87
N ASP A 852 -21.46 1.18 9.57
CA ASP A 852 -22.54 0.64 10.40
C ASP A 852 -21.99 0.14 11.76
N ILE A 853 -22.53 0.65 12.87
CA ILE A 853 -22.07 0.30 14.22
C ILE A 853 -22.55 -1.10 14.62
N VAL A 854 -21.62 -1.92 15.11
CA VAL A 854 -21.85 -3.24 15.68
C VAL A 854 -21.29 -3.25 17.10
N LEU A 855 -22.12 -3.53 18.09
CA LEU A 855 -21.67 -3.55 19.49
C LEU A 855 -21.35 -4.96 19.96
N PHE A 856 -20.52 -5.07 20.99
CA PHE A 856 -20.48 -6.29 21.81
C PHE A 856 -20.32 -5.98 23.30
N SER A 857 -20.79 -6.89 24.15
CA SER A 857 -20.66 -6.80 25.61
C SER A 857 -20.49 -8.17 26.24
N THR A 858 -19.59 -8.24 27.22
CA THR A 858 -19.24 -9.40 28.05
C THR A 858 -20.17 -9.58 29.26
N ARG A 859 -21.07 -8.61 29.49
CA ARG A 859 -22.15 -8.64 30.48
C ARG A 859 -23.34 -9.45 29.94
N GLU A 860 -24.25 -9.84 30.83
CA GLU A 860 -25.48 -10.55 30.46
C GLU A 860 -26.45 -9.59 29.74
N TYR A 861 -27.16 -10.08 28.71
CA TYR A 861 -28.00 -9.21 27.86
C TYR A 861 -29.15 -8.58 28.66
N GLY A 862 -29.06 -7.26 28.84
CA GLY A 862 -29.95 -6.46 29.68
C GLY A 862 -29.20 -5.65 30.75
N GLU A 863 -28.00 -6.09 31.15
CA GLU A 863 -27.13 -5.37 32.10
C GLU A 863 -26.38 -4.19 31.48
N ASN A 864 -26.31 -4.14 30.14
CA ASN A 864 -25.72 -3.04 29.40
C ASN A 864 -26.81 -2.32 28.59
N GLU A 865 -27.33 -1.22 29.14
CA GLU A 865 -28.43 -0.42 28.54
C GLU A 865 -28.08 0.10 27.14
N ILE A 866 -26.81 0.44 26.90
CA ILE A 866 -26.32 0.92 25.60
C ILE A 866 -26.55 -0.15 24.52
N VAL A 867 -26.24 -1.39 24.83
CA VAL A 867 -26.45 -2.53 23.92
C VAL A 867 -27.93 -2.84 23.75
N ALA A 868 -28.73 -2.76 24.82
CA ALA A 868 -30.17 -2.97 24.75
C ALA A 868 -30.87 -1.93 23.86
N ASP A 869 -30.52 -0.64 24.01
CA ASP A 869 -31.02 0.46 23.19
C ASP A 869 -30.58 0.33 21.72
N HIS A 870 -29.29 0.10 21.46
CA HIS A 870 -28.75 -0.12 20.11
C HIS A 870 -29.45 -1.28 19.38
N VAL A 871 -29.63 -2.42 20.06
CA VAL A 871 -30.38 -3.56 19.53
C VAL A 871 -31.85 -3.20 19.30
N SER A 872 -32.49 -2.45 20.20
CA SER A 872 -33.90 -2.03 20.05
C SER A 872 -34.12 -1.17 18.80
N ARG A 873 -33.15 -0.32 18.45
CA ARG A 873 -33.14 0.54 17.24
C ARG A 873 -32.83 -0.24 15.95
N GLY A 874 -32.58 -1.55 16.03
CA GLY A 874 -32.31 -2.42 14.89
C GLY A 874 -30.83 -2.60 14.54
N GLY A 875 -29.93 -2.05 15.37
CA GLY A 875 -28.49 -2.30 15.34
C GLY A 875 -28.15 -3.76 15.65
N ILE A 876 -26.92 -4.15 15.33
CA ILE A 876 -26.41 -5.52 15.53
C ILE A 876 -25.54 -5.55 16.79
N ALA A 877 -25.71 -6.57 17.63
CA ALA A 877 -24.81 -6.83 18.74
C ALA A 877 -24.46 -8.31 18.91
N ALA A 878 -23.23 -8.59 19.36
CA ALA A 878 -22.84 -9.88 19.91
C ALA A 878 -22.84 -9.80 21.45
N VAL A 879 -23.58 -10.68 22.11
CA VAL A 879 -23.85 -10.61 23.56
C VAL A 879 -23.83 -12.00 24.19
N ILE A 880 -23.79 -12.05 25.52
CA ILE A 880 -24.04 -13.28 26.28
C ILE A 880 -25.51 -13.29 26.72
N GLU A 881 -26.19 -14.42 26.49
CA GLU A 881 -27.52 -14.72 27.00
C GLU A 881 -27.52 -16.10 27.63
N GLN A 882 -27.74 -16.20 28.93
CA GLN A 882 -27.83 -17.43 29.71
C GLN A 882 -26.62 -18.34 29.46
N GLY A 883 -25.41 -17.76 29.55
CA GLY A 883 -24.15 -18.46 29.27
C GLY A 883 -23.97 -18.90 27.81
N THR A 884 -24.74 -18.34 26.87
CA THR A 884 -24.64 -18.62 25.42
C THR A 884 -24.20 -17.36 24.68
N PHE A 885 -23.25 -17.47 23.74
CA PHE A 885 -22.92 -16.40 22.81
C PHE A 885 -24.04 -16.25 21.77
N VAL A 886 -24.62 -15.06 21.65
CA VAL A 886 -25.80 -14.77 20.82
C VAL A 886 -25.56 -13.52 19.96
N ILE A 887 -25.96 -13.59 18.68
CA ILE A 887 -26.13 -12.42 17.82
C ILE A 887 -27.57 -11.88 17.95
N ARG A 888 -27.70 -10.58 18.19
CA ARG A 888 -28.97 -9.85 18.33
C ARG A 888 -29.11 -8.77 17.26
N ARG A 889 -30.32 -8.61 16.74
CA ARG A 889 -30.74 -7.48 15.88
C ARG A 889 -32.23 -7.19 16.02
N GLY A 890 -32.60 -6.21 16.83
CA GLY A 890 -34.00 -6.02 17.26
C GLY A 890 -34.57 -7.28 17.91
N ARG A 891 -35.64 -7.82 17.31
CA ARG A 891 -36.27 -9.09 17.75
C ARG A 891 -35.59 -10.35 17.21
N LEU A 892 -34.56 -10.24 16.36
CA LEU A 892 -33.78 -11.39 15.91
C LEU A 892 -32.79 -11.82 16.98
N ARG A 893 -32.77 -13.13 17.26
CA ARG A 893 -31.88 -13.83 18.19
C ARG A 893 -31.28 -15.02 17.46
N ILE A 894 -29.96 -15.10 17.38
CA ILE A 894 -29.23 -16.22 16.76
C ILE A 894 -28.24 -16.77 17.79
N PRO A 895 -28.52 -17.90 18.46
CA PRO A 895 -27.57 -18.53 19.37
C PRO A 895 -26.44 -19.19 18.58
N ILE A 896 -25.20 -18.87 18.93
CA ILE A 896 -24.00 -19.38 18.25
C ILE A 896 -23.48 -20.62 18.99
N ALA A 897 -22.93 -20.46 20.20
CA ALA A 897 -22.40 -21.56 21.02
C ALA A 897 -22.58 -21.26 22.52
N ALA A 898 -22.71 -22.29 23.36
CA ALA A 898 -22.61 -22.11 24.80
C ALA A 898 -21.16 -21.72 25.17
N GLU A 899 -20.97 -20.85 26.16
CA GLU A 899 -19.64 -20.37 26.55
C GLU A 899 -18.73 -21.52 26.96
N HIS A 900 -19.25 -22.44 27.78
CA HIS A 900 -18.56 -23.64 28.26
C HIS A 900 -18.01 -24.50 27.12
N ASP A 901 -18.73 -24.60 26.00
CA ASP A 901 -18.40 -25.52 24.90
C ASP A 901 -17.33 -24.95 23.95
N VAL A 902 -17.09 -23.63 23.97
CA VAL A 902 -16.03 -22.98 23.18
C VAL A 902 -14.69 -23.22 23.88
N PRO A 903 -13.73 -23.98 23.29
CA PRO A 903 -12.52 -24.39 24.03
C PRO A 903 -11.65 -23.23 24.53
N LEU A 904 -11.69 -22.08 23.86
CA LEU A 904 -11.00 -20.86 24.27
C LEU A 904 -11.51 -20.27 25.60
N SER A 905 -12.74 -20.59 26.04
CA SER A 905 -13.26 -20.17 27.35
C SER A 905 -12.71 -21.01 28.51
N VAL A 906 -12.11 -22.17 28.24
CA VAL A 906 -11.67 -23.17 29.23
C VAL A 906 -12.81 -23.49 30.22
N GLY A 907 -13.97 -23.90 29.69
CA GLY A 907 -15.16 -24.21 30.49
C GLY A 907 -15.82 -22.99 31.15
N GLY A 908 -15.56 -21.78 30.65
CA GLY A 908 -16.00 -20.50 31.23
C GLY A 908 -15.07 -19.90 32.28
N ALA A 909 -13.95 -20.56 32.62
CA ALA A 909 -12.97 -20.01 33.57
C ALA A 909 -12.22 -18.79 32.99
N ALA A 910 -11.90 -18.79 31.69
CA ALA A 910 -11.13 -17.75 31.01
C ALA A 910 -12.00 -16.55 30.59
N ARG A 911 -12.69 -15.92 31.55
CA ARG A 911 -13.71 -14.87 31.31
C ARG A 911 -13.23 -13.73 30.42
N PHE A 912 -11.96 -13.35 30.46
CA PHE A 912 -11.40 -12.31 29.59
C PHE A 912 -11.45 -12.66 28.09
N GLN A 913 -11.54 -13.96 27.74
CA GLN A 913 -11.70 -14.42 26.36
C GLN A 913 -13.10 -14.17 25.79
N ARG A 914 -14.11 -13.90 26.63
CA ARG A 914 -15.47 -13.50 26.18
C ARG A 914 -15.42 -12.37 25.17
N GLN A 915 -14.62 -11.33 25.45
CA GLN A 915 -14.38 -10.18 24.57
C GLN A 915 -13.85 -10.61 23.19
N ASN A 916 -12.82 -11.47 23.17
CA ASN A 916 -12.19 -11.92 21.93
C ASN A 916 -13.15 -12.80 21.08
N VAL A 917 -13.92 -13.67 21.75
CA VAL A 917 -14.92 -14.53 21.10
C VAL A 917 -16.08 -13.70 20.54
N LEU A 918 -16.65 -12.79 21.34
CA LEU A 918 -17.75 -11.92 20.90
C LEU A 918 -17.35 -11.01 19.74
N ALA A 919 -16.16 -10.41 19.79
CA ALA A 919 -15.63 -9.58 18.70
C ALA A 919 -15.41 -10.40 17.42
N ALA A 920 -14.90 -11.63 17.53
CA ALA A 920 -14.73 -12.52 16.39
C ALA A 920 -16.07 -12.98 15.77
N ILE A 921 -17.06 -13.30 16.61
CA ILE A 921 -18.43 -13.61 16.19
C ILE A 921 -19.04 -12.41 15.46
N ALA A 922 -18.96 -11.22 16.04
CA ALA A 922 -19.49 -9.99 15.44
C ALA A 922 -18.86 -9.72 14.07
N ALA A 923 -17.53 -9.69 13.98
CA ALA A 923 -16.78 -9.40 12.76
C ALA A 923 -17.06 -10.42 11.64
N THR A 924 -17.04 -11.72 11.94
CA THR A 924 -17.31 -12.75 10.94
C THR A 924 -18.77 -12.77 10.48
N TYR A 925 -19.72 -12.57 11.40
CA TYR A 925 -21.16 -12.51 11.06
C TYR A 925 -21.48 -11.35 10.12
N VAL A 926 -21.00 -10.14 10.39
CA VAL A 926 -21.31 -8.98 9.53
C VAL A 926 -20.54 -8.99 8.20
N GLN A 927 -19.39 -9.64 8.15
CA GLN A 927 -18.68 -9.95 6.91
C GLN A 927 -19.37 -11.05 6.07
N GLY A 928 -20.47 -11.64 6.56
CA GLY A 928 -21.35 -12.54 5.82
C GLY A 928 -21.14 -14.04 6.07
N MET A 929 -20.33 -14.43 7.06
CA MET A 929 -20.12 -15.83 7.43
C MET A 929 -21.38 -16.42 8.08
N ARG A 930 -21.74 -17.68 7.75
CA ARG A 930 -22.97 -18.30 8.28
C ARG A 930 -22.79 -18.67 9.75
N TYR A 931 -23.85 -18.55 10.54
CA TYR A 931 -23.81 -18.84 11.98
C TYR A 931 -23.40 -20.29 12.30
N ASP A 932 -23.75 -21.27 11.45
CA ASP A 932 -23.31 -22.66 11.58
C ASP A 932 -21.79 -22.81 11.37
N ASP A 933 -21.22 -22.09 10.41
CA ASP A 933 -19.77 -22.10 10.16
C ASP A 933 -19.04 -21.41 11.33
N ILE A 934 -19.59 -20.32 11.87
CA ILE A 934 -19.04 -19.62 13.03
C ILE A 934 -19.05 -20.56 14.24
N ARG A 935 -20.19 -21.24 14.52
CA ARG A 935 -20.29 -22.28 15.54
C ARG A 935 -19.21 -23.35 15.35
N ALA A 936 -19.10 -23.94 14.16
CA ALA A 936 -18.14 -25.00 13.88
C ALA A 936 -16.69 -24.55 14.09
N GLY A 937 -16.36 -23.32 13.67
CA GLY A 937 -15.04 -22.74 13.85
C GLY A 937 -14.69 -22.38 15.31
N LEU A 938 -15.66 -21.90 16.10
CA LEU A 938 -15.44 -21.65 17.54
C LEU A 938 -15.16 -22.96 18.28
N LEU A 939 -15.95 -24.01 18.01
CA LEU A 939 -15.83 -25.31 18.67
C LEU A 939 -14.55 -26.09 18.27
N SER A 940 -13.83 -25.65 17.23
CA SER A 940 -12.55 -26.22 16.81
C SER A 940 -11.32 -25.38 17.18
N PHE A 941 -11.48 -24.22 17.83
CA PHE A 941 -10.37 -23.34 18.21
C PHE A 941 -9.87 -23.62 19.64
N PHE A 942 -9.04 -24.64 19.77
CA PHE A 942 -8.35 -24.98 21.03
C PHE A 942 -7.16 -24.04 21.29
N PRO A 943 -7.00 -23.47 22.49
CA PRO A 943 -5.79 -22.71 22.86
C PRO A 943 -4.59 -23.66 22.97
N SER A 944 -3.55 -23.44 22.16
CA SER A 944 -2.39 -24.32 22.11
C SER A 944 -1.13 -23.60 21.61
N PRO A 945 0.06 -24.21 21.76
CA PRO A 945 1.31 -23.68 21.21
C PRO A 945 1.38 -23.51 19.69
N SER A 946 0.40 -23.99 18.92
CA SER A 946 0.33 -23.80 17.46
C SER A 946 -0.77 -22.83 17.02
N THR A 947 -1.91 -22.82 17.73
CA THR A 947 -3.04 -21.92 17.44
C THR A 947 -2.83 -20.54 18.07
N THR A 948 -2.41 -20.49 19.33
CA THR A 948 -2.23 -19.29 20.15
C THR A 948 -0.94 -19.41 21.00
N PRO A 949 0.26 -19.32 20.38
CA PRO A 949 1.53 -19.47 21.08
C PRO A 949 1.63 -18.50 22.26
N GLY A 950 1.92 -19.01 23.46
CA GLY A 950 2.08 -18.19 24.66
C GLY A 950 0.84 -17.40 25.06
N ARG A 951 -0.36 -17.91 24.77
CA ARG A 951 -1.65 -17.41 25.31
C ARG A 951 -2.48 -18.60 25.78
N LEU A 952 -2.77 -18.67 27.07
CA LEU A 952 -3.42 -19.79 27.76
C LEU A 952 -2.84 -21.16 27.41
N ASN A 953 -1.51 -21.26 27.25
CA ASN A 953 -0.85 -22.54 26.95
C ASN A 953 -0.68 -23.35 28.24
N MET A 954 -1.71 -24.10 28.60
CA MET A 954 -1.74 -25.01 29.75
C MET A 954 -1.12 -26.36 29.39
N ILE A 955 -0.09 -26.79 30.12
CA ILE A 955 0.69 -28.02 29.89
C ILE A 955 0.71 -28.85 31.19
N ARG A 956 0.54 -30.17 31.09
CA ARG A 956 0.75 -31.10 32.21
C ARG A 956 2.21 -31.60 32.24
N VAL A 957 2.83 -31.55 33.41
CA VAL A 957 4.21 -32.03 33.62
C VAL A 957 4.25 -33.34 34.40
N ARG A 958 5.38 -34.03 34.34
CA ARG A 958 5.64 -35.25 35.12
C ARG A 958 5.59 -34.89 36.61
N GLY A 959 4.75 -35.58 37.36
CA GLY A 959 4.38 -35.22 38.74
C GLY A 959 2.93 -34.73 38.91
N GLY A 960 2.16 -34.61 37.83
CA GLY A 960 0.70 -34.36 37.87
C GLY A 960 0.30 -32.88 37.89
N GLY A 961 1.17 -32.00 38.39
CA GLY A 961 1.01 -30.55 38.34
C GLY A 961 0.89 -29.97 36.91
N ARG A 962 0.46 -28.72 36.84
CA ARG A 962 0.21 -27.99 35.58
C ARG A 962 1.05 -26.72 35.49
N VAL A 963 1.36 -26.32 34.25
CA VAL A 963 2.10 -25.11 33.92
C VAL A 963 1.32 -24.31 32.88
N LEU A 964 1.07 -23.03 33.17
CA LEU A 964 0.39 -22.08 32.31
C LEU A 964 1.40 -21.07 31.78
N VAL A 965 1.70 -21.12 30.48
CA VAL A 965 2.56 -20.14 29.81
C VAL A 965 1.72 -19.07 29.12
N ASP A 966 1.93 -17.80 29.49
CA ASP A 966 1.25 -16.65 28.89
C ASP A 966 2.21 -15.45 28.66
N TYR A 967 1.76 -14.47 27.89
CA TYR A 967 2.47 -13.24 27.51
C TYR A 967 1.78 -11.99 28.09
N ALA A 968 1.16 -12.13 29.26
CA ALA A 968 0.57 -11.03 30.01
C ALA A 968 1.67 -10.12 30.58
N HIS A 969 1.81 -8.92 30.02
CA HIS A 969 2.96 -8.01 30.23
C HIS A 969 2.56 -6.58 30.65
N ASN A 970 1.28 -6.36 30.97
CA ASN A 970 0.74 -5.11 31.51
C ASN A 970 -0.27 -5.45 32.62
N ALA A 971 -0.45 -4.56 33.60
CA ALA A 971 -1.29 -4.80 34.78
C ALA A 971 -2.69 -5.35 34.44
N ALA A 972 -3.37 -4.77 33.44
CA ALA A 972 -4.71 -5.23 33.03
C ALA A 972 -4.70 -6.66 32.45
N ALA A 973 -3.68 -7.05 31.70
CA ALA A 973 -3.51 -8.42 31.21
C ALA A 973 -3.17 -9.39 32.35
N ILE A 974 -2.33 -8.95 33.29
CA ILE A 974 -1.89 -9.75 34.45
C ILE A 974 -3.08 -10.02 35.39
N GLY A 975 -3.88 -9.00 35.71
CA GLY A 975 -5.12 -9.16 36.48
C GLY A 975 -6.11 -10.15 35.85
N GLY A 976 -6.32 -10.07 34.52
CA GLY A 976 -7.16 -11.02 33.79
C GLY A 976 -6.64 -12.46 33.80
N LEU A 977 -5.31 -12.65 33.78
CA LEU A 977 -4.66 -13.95 33.92
C LEU A 977 -4.78 -14.50 35.35
N VAL A 978 -4.57 -13.65 36.36
CA VAL A 978 -4.78 -13.98 37.78
C VAL A 978 -6.22 -14.41 38.02
N ASP A 979 -7.23 -13.69 37.54
CA ASP A 979 -8.62 -14.13 37.77
C ASP A 979 -8.96 -15.44 37.04
N PHE A 980 -8.37 -15.73 35.87
CA PHE A 980 -8.47 -17.07 35.26
C PHE A 980 -7.84 -18.17 36.14
N VAL A 981 -6.64 -17.92 36.69
CA VAL A 981 -5.90 -18.87 37.55
C VAL A 981 -6.59 -19.12 38.90
N TRP A 982 -7.42 -18.17 39.36
CA TRP A 982 -8.24 -18.34 40.56
C TRP A 982 -9.58 -19.02 40.29
N ASN A 983 -10.16 -18.85 39.09
CA ASN A 983 -11.28 -19.67 38.61
C ASN A 983 -10.83 -21.08 38.14
N THR A 984 -9.52 -21.36 38.10
CA THR A 984 -8.94 -22.68 37.80
C THR A 984 -8.71 -23.46 39.10
N PRO A 985 -9.21 -24.71 39.22
CA PRO A 985 -8.89 -25.59 40.34
C PRO A 985 -7.39 -25.90 40.40
N ALA A 986 -6.76 -25.71 41.56
CA ALA A 986 -5.37 -26.04 41.87
C ALA A 986 -5.16 -26.04 43.39
N ALA A 987 -4.27 -26.90 43.89
CA ALA A 987 -3.94 -26.99 45.31
C ALA A 987 -3.15 -25.75 45.78
N LYS A 988 -1.99 -25.49 45.19
CA LYS A 988 -1.23 -24.23 45.30
C LYS A 988 -1.07 -23.56 43.94
N ARG A 989 -0.76 -22.26 43.98
CA ARG A 989 -0.52 -21.41 42.81
C ARG A 989 0.84 -20.72 42.95
N PHE A 990 1.74 -20.98 42.02
CA PHE A 990 3.05 -20.33 41.94
C PHE A 990 3.13 -19.44 40.70
N CYS A 991 3.95 -18.39 40.74
CA CYS A 991 4.16 -17.51 39.59
C CYS A 991 5.65 -17.27 39.32
N VAL A 992 6.07 -17.35 38.05
CA VAL A 992 7.30 -16.76 37.53
C VAL A 992 6.92 -15.46 36.84
N LEU A 993 7.27 -14.33 37.46
CA LEU A 993 6.78 -12.99 37.12
C LEU A 993 7.89 -12.12 36.51
N THR A 994 7.51 -11.29 35.53
CA THR A 994 8.32 -10.23 34.91
C THR A 994 7.38 -9.17 34.33
N VAL A 995 7.91 -8.00 33.98
CA VAL A 995 7.28 -7.05 33.05
C VAL A 995 8.34 -6.32 32.22
N PRO A 996 8.02 -5.86 30.99
CA PRO A 996 8.96 -5.13 30.15
C PRO A 996 9.38 -3.79 30.76
N GLY A 997 10.66 -3.45 30.63
CA GLY A 997 11.25 -2.23 31.22
C GLY A 997 10.68 -0.90 30.70
N ASP A 998 10.01 -0.87 29.53
CA ASP A 998 9.38 0.33 28.97
C ASP A 998 7.95 0.59 29.53
N ARG A 999 7.76 0.32 30.81
CA ARG A 999 6.55 0.65 31.60
C ARG A 999 6.91 1.63 32.71
N ARG A 1000 5.92 2.40 33.19
CA ARG A 1000 6.14 3.35 34.30
C ARG A 1000 6.28 2.58 35.61
N ASP A 1001 7.00 3.11 36.59
CA ASP A 1001 7.27 2.43 37.86
C ASP A 1001 5.98 1.95 38.54
N ASP A 1002 4.92 2.75 38.50
CA ASP A 1002 3.63 2.42 39.10
C ASP A 1002 2.87 1.32 38.34
N ASP A 1003 3.06 1.21 37.02
CA ASP A 1003 2.53 0.11 36.21
C ASP A 1003 3.23 -1.23 36.59
N ILE A 1004 4.51 -1.13 36.98
CA ILE A 1004 5.34 -2.27 37.44
C ILE A 1004 4.94 -2.67 38.86
N ARG A 1005 4.78 -1.72 39.78
CA ARG A 1005 4.29 -1.99 41.16
C ARG A 1005 2.90 -2.60 41.14
N GLU A 1006 1.97 -2.10 40.32
CA GLU A 1006 0.63 -2.68 40.21
C GLU A 1006 0.67 -4.12 39.66
N ALA A 1007 1.55 -4.43 38.71
CA ALA A 1007 1.77 -5.81 38.25
C ALA A 1007 2.26 -6.74 39.38
N GLY A 1008 3.13 -6.25 40.26
CA GLY A 1008 3.51 -6.95 41.50
C GLY A 1008 2.33 -7.14 42.45
N ARG A 1009 1.56 -6.07 42.70
CA ARG A 1009 0.41 -6.04 43.62
C ARG A 1009 -0.68 -7.03 43.24
N LEU A 1010 -1.01 -7.12 41.94
CA LEU A 1010 -1.97 -8.10 41.41
C LEU A 1010 -1.49 -9.56 41.60
N CYS A 1011 -0.18 -9.79 41.56
CA CYS A 1011 0.45 -11.08 41.79
C CYS A 1011 0.70 -11.42 43.27
N ALA A 1012 0.44 -10.52 44.23
CA ALA A 1012 0.61 -10.81 45.65
C ALA A 1012 -0.34 -11.92 46.18
N ARG A 1013 -1.37 -12.27 45.39
CA ARG A 1013 -2.31 -13.36 45.68
C ARG A 1013 -1.65 -14.76 45.64
N PHE A 1014 -0.57 -14.97 44.89
CA PHE A 1014 0.08 -16.28 44.70
C PHE A 1014 0.74 -16.84 45.98
N ASP A 1015 0.82 -18.17 46.12
CA ASP A 1015 1.43 -18.83 47.28
C ASP A 1015 2.95 -18.59 47.40
N ARG A 1016 3.62 -18.44 46.25
CA ARG A 1016 5.03 -18.06 46.09
C ARG A 1016 5.24 -17.38 44.74
N VAL A 1017 6.09 -16.37 44.66
CA VAL A 1017 6.45 -15.67 43.42
C VAL A 1017 7.95 -15.69 43.21
N ILE A 1018 8.38 -16.04 42.00
CA ILE A 1018 9.76 -16.00 41.53
C ILE A 1018 9.84 -14.86 40.52
N ILE A 1019 10.66 -13.84 40.79
CA ILE A 1019 10.82 -12.67 39.93
C ILE A 1019 12.03 -12.92 39.00
N LYS A 1020 11.81 -12.77 37.69
CA LYS A 1020 12.87 -12.72 36.67
C LYS A 1020 12.94 -11.33 36.05
N GLU A 1021 13.96 -11.09 35.22
CA GLU A 1021 13.95 -9.97 34.27
C GLU A 1021 13.81 -10.48 32.82
N ASP A 1022 13.49 -9.57 31.90
CA ASP A 1022 13.53 -9.85 30.46
C ASP A 1022 14.95 -9.62 29.93
N ILE A 1023 15.32 -10.31 28.85
CA ILE A 1023 16.68 -10.20 28.28
C ILE A 1023 16.92 -8.78 27.73
N ASP A 1024 15.87 -8.16 27.19
CA ASP A 1024 15.83 -6.74 26.84
C ASP A 1024 15.18 -5.93 27.97
N ARG A 1025 16.02 -5.30 28.80
CA ARG A 1025 15.59 -4.40 29.90
C ARG A 1025 15.16 -3.00 29.44
N ARG A 1026 15.14 -2.73 28.13
CA ARG A 1026 14.60 -1.49 27.50
C ARG A 1026 15.08 -0.16 28.09
N GLY A 1027 16.33 -0.14 28.57
CA GLY A 1027 16.99 1.04 29.14
C GLY A 1027 17.18 0.99 30.67
N ARG A 1028 16.48 0.12 31.40
CA ARG A 1028 16.62 -0.03 32.86
C ARG A 1028 17.87 -0.80 33.27
N ALA A 1029 18.34 -0.53 34.49
CA ALA A 1029 19.43 -1.28 35.13
C ALA A 1029 19.01 -2.73 35.45
N ARG A 1030 19.98 -3.60 35.77
CA ARG A 1030 19.69 -4.97 36.22
C ARG A 1030 19.25 -4.93 37.69
N GLY A 1031 18.16 -5.60 38.01
CA GLY A 1031 17.53 -5.61 39.34
C GLY A 1031 16.52 -4.48 39.56
N GLU A 1032 16.45 -3.49 38.66
CA GLU A 1032 15.55 -2.34 38.80
C GLU A 1032 14.08 -2.76 38.63
N ILE A 1033 13.80 -3.60 37.63
CA ILE A 1033 12.45 -4.15 37.42
C ILE A 1033 12.11 -5.13 38.55
N ALA A 1034 13.10 -5.92 38.98
CA ALA A 1034 12.90 -6.92 40.02
C ALA A 1034 12.55 -6.31 41.39
N GLU A 1035 13.20 -5.22 41.80
CA GLU A 1035 12.87 -4.52 43.05
C GLU A 1035 11.52 -3.79 42.96
N LEU A 1036 11.17 -3.16 41.83
CA LEU A 1036 9.84 -2.54 41.63
C LEU A 1036 8.68 -3.58 41.68
N LEU A 1037 8.87 -4.76 41.11
CA LEU A 1037 7.92 -5.87 41.23
C LEU A 1037 7.80 -6.37 42.68
N LYS A 1038 8.92 -6.43 43.40
CA LYS A 1038 9.01 -6.87 44.80
C LYS A 1038 8.39 -5.87 45.76
N GLU A 1039 8.56 -4.57 45.55
CA GLU A 1039 7.81 -3.50 46.23
C GLU A 1039 6.30 -3.74 46.09
N GLY A 1040 5.82 -3.88 44.85
CA GLY A 1040 4.40 -4.13 44.57
C GLY A 1040 3.86 -5.42 45.20
N LEU A 1041 4.62 -6.51 45.18
CA LEU A 1041 4.25 -7.79 45.82
C LEU A 1041 4.10 -7.67 47.35
N VAL A 1042 5.02 -6.96 48.01
CA VAL A 1042 4.98 -6.73 49.46
C VAL A 1042 3.85 -5.77 49.84
N GLU A 1043 3.63 -4.70 49.07
CA GLU A 1043 2.48 -3.80 49.22
C GLU A 1043 1.14 -4.52 49.02
N GLY A 1044 1.08 -5.51 48.13
CA GLY A 1044 -0.08 -6.39 47.95
C GLY A 1044 -0.26 -7.43 49.06
N GLY A 1045 0.63 -7.48 50.05
CA GLY A 1045 0.52 -8.34 51.23
C GLY A 1045 1.23 -9.70 51.13
N LEU A 1046 2.07 -9.94 50.11
CA LEU A 1046 2.85 -11.17 50.03
C LEU A 1046 4.06 -11.13 50.98
N ASP A 1047 4.16 -12.14 51.84
CA ASP A 1047 5.29 -12.30 52.77
C ASP A 1047 6.64 -12.36 52.02
N PRO A 1048 7.64 -11.52 52.36
CA PRO A 1048 8.94 -11.50 51.68
C PRO A 1048 9.67 -12.86 51.61
N SER A 1049 9.44 -13.78 52.54
CA SER A 1049 10.02 -15.14 52.50
C SER A 1049 9.44 -16.03 51.39
N ARG A 1050 8.33 -15.60 50.78
CA ARG A 1050 7.66 -16.22 49.63
C ARG A 1050 8.04 -15.57 48.30
N ILE A 1051 8.93 -14.59 48.31
CA ILE A 1051 9.47 -13.92 47.12
C ILE A 1051 10.90 -14.41 46.89
N GLU A 1052 11.18 -14.89 45.68
CA GLU A 1052 12.49 -15.36 45.25
C GLU A 1052 12.91 -14.58 43.99
N VAL A 1053 14.16 -14.16 43.86
CA VAL A 1053 14.62 -13.36 42.70
C VAL A 1053 15.68 -14.14 41.93
N LEU A 1054 15.34 -14.55 40.71
CA LEU A 1054 16.18 -15.33 39.79
C LEU A 1054 16.11 -14.67 38.41
N TYR A 1055 17.08 -13.82 38.12
CA TYR A 1055 17.08 -12.93 36.96
C TYR A 1055 16.95 -13.66 35.60
N GLU A 1056 17.57 -14.83 35.46
CA GLU A 1056 17.63 -15.57 34.20
C GLU A 1056 16.36 -16.44 34.03
N GLU A 1057 15.63 -16.29 32.92
CA GLU A 1057 14.35 -17.01 32.70
C GLU A 1057 14.49 -18.54 32.83
N GLY A 1058 15.61 -19.10 32.36
CA GLY A 1058 15.87 -20.55 32.46
C GLY A 1058 15.98 -21.06 33.90
N GLU A 1059 16.53 -20.24 34.81
CA GLU A 1059 16.67 -20.57 36.23
C GLU A 1059 15.32 -20.39 36.95
N ALA A 1060 14.64 -19.26 36.72
CA ALA A 1060 13.34 -18.97 37.32
C ALA A 1060 12.27 -20.02 36.94
N VAL A 1061 12.21 -20.42 35.67
CA VAL A 1061 11.24 -21.41 35.19
C VAL A 1061 11.56 -22.81 35.72
N ASN A 1062 12.84 -23.24 35.72
CA ASN A 1062 13.21 -24.52 36.33
C ASN A 1062 12.90 -24.52 37.84
N ARG A 1063 13.18 -23.43 38.54
CA ARG A 1063 12.88 -23.29 39.97
C ARG A 1063 11.38 -23.39 40.26
N GLY A 1064 10.54 -22.78 39.42
CA GLY A 1064 9.08 -22.93 39.50
C GLY A 1064 8.62 -24.37 39.25
N LEU A 1065 9.27 -25.08 38.32
CA LEU A 1065 9.01 -26.49 38.02
C LEU A 1065 9.50 -27.44 39.13
N ASP A 1066 10.55 -27.09 39.88
CA ASP A 1066 11.06 -27.86 41.02
C ASP A 1066 10.17 -27.76 42.27
N LEU A 1067 9.30 -26.75 42.34
CA LEU A 1067 8.37 -26.52 43.45
C LEU A 1067 7.01 -27.21 43.24
N LEU A 1068 6.76 -27.78 42.08
CA LEU A 1068 5.42 -28.20 41.65
C LEU A 1068 5.03 -29.57 42.22
N GLY A 1069 3.97 -29.60 43.05
CA GLY A 1069 3.34 -30.84 43.49
C GLY A 1069 2.33 -31.41 42.48
N GLU A 1070 1.65 -32.47 42.91
CA GLU A 1070 0.45 -32.97 42.25
C GLU A 1070 -0.70 -31.95 42.39
N ASP A 1071 -1.50 -31.78 41.33
CA ASP A 1071 -2.57 -30.77 41.18
C ASP A 1071 -2.20 -29.29 41.40
N ASP A 1072 -0.96 -28.95 41.76
CA ASP A 1072 -0.44 -27.57 41.78
C ASP A 1072 -0.42 -26.92 40.39
N LEU A 1073 -0.39 -25.58 40.36
CA LEU A 1073 -0.37 -24.77 39.14
C LEU A 1073 0.73 -23.70 39.18
N LEU A 1074 1.69 -23.79 38.26
CA LEU A 1074 2.68 -22.75 37.98
C LEU A 1074 2.20 -21.86 36.83
N VAL A 1075 2.27 -20.55 37.01
CA VAL A 1075 2.06 -19.55 35.96
C VAL A 1075 3.41 -18.98 35.56
N VAL A 1076 3.65 -18.82 34.26
CA VAL A 1076 4.91 -18.28 33.73
C VAL A 1076 4.62 -17.13 32.77
N HIS A 1077 5.08 -15.94 33.14
CA HIS A 1077 5.12 -14.76 32.28
C HIS A 1077 6.38 -14.84 31.41
N ALA A 1078 6.20 -15.18 30.13
CA ALA A 1078 7.29 -15.44 29.19
C ALA A 1078 7.83 -14.16 28.53
N ASP A 1079 9.16 -13.97 28.49
CA ASP A 1079 9.80 -13.05 27.53
C ASP A 1079 9.74 -13.70 26.14
N LYS A 1080 10.39 -14.85 26.00
CA LYS A 1080 10.56 -15.57 24.73
C LYS A 1080 9.79 -16.88 24.75
N VAL A 1081 8.47 -16.75 24.53
CA VAL A 1081 7.49 -17.84 24.43
C VAL A 1081 8.05 -19.16 23.84
N PRO A 1082 8.78 -19.21 22.70
CA PRO A 1082 9.33 -20.46 22.18
C PRO A 1082 10.37 -21.13 23.09
N GLY A 1083 11.21 -20.34 23.77
CA GLY A 1083 12.22 -20.82 24.73
C GLY A 1083 11.58 -21.27 26.05
N THR A 1084 10.65 -20.47 26.58
CA THR A 1084 9.86 -20.83 27.77
C THR A 1084 9.12 -22.15 27.57
N LEU A 1085 8.46 -22.32 26.41
CA LEU A 1085 7.76 -23.54 26.03
C LEU A 1085 8.70 -24.74 25.83
N ALA A 1086 9.96 -24.53 25.43
CA ALA A 1086 10.94 -25.61 25.32
C ALA A 1086 11.29 -26.18 26.71
N ILE A 1087 11.62 -25.31 27.68
CA ILE A 1087 11.94 -25.71 29.06
C ILE A 1087 10.78 -26.49 29.70
N VAL A 1088 9.55 -25.99 29.55
CA VAL A 1088 8.36 -26.68 30.10
C VAL A 1088 8.11 -28.03 29.40
N ARG A 1089 8.41 -28.15 28.10
CA ARG A 1089 8.26 -29.42 27.34
C ARG A 1089 9.26 -30.50 27.74
N GLU A 1090 10.47 -30.14 28.17
CA GLU A 1090 11.45 -31.13 28.66
C GLU A 1090 10.92 -31.92 29.87
N ARG A 1091 10.13 -31.25 30.73
CA ARG A 1091 9.43 -31.85 31.88
C ARG A 1091 7.99 -32.29 31.60
N ALA A 1092 7.47 -32.10 30.39
CA ALA A 1092 6.11 -32.51 30.04
C ALA A 1092 5.93 -34.04 30.02
N VAL A 1093 4.68 -34.48 30.19
CA VAL A 1093 4.28 -35.87 29.94
C VAL A 1093 4.33 -36.12 28.42
N GLN A 1094 4.92 -37.24 27.98
CA GLN A 1094 4.97 -37.58 26.56
C GLN A 1094 3.56 -37.92 26.04
N GLY A 1095 3.15 -37.28 24.95
CA GLY A 1095 1.85 -37.53 24.28
C GLY A 1095 0.69 -36.62 24.70
N ALA A 1096 0.98 -35.49 25.38
CA ALA A 1096 0.01 -34.44 25.71
C ALA A 1096 0.16 -33.19 24.83
#